data_AF-A0A3D8J853-F1
#
_entry.id   AF-A0A3D8J853-F1
#
_cell.length_a   1.000
_cell.length_b   1.000
_cell.length_c   1.000
_cell.angle_alpha   90.00
_cell.angle_beta   90.00
_cell.angle_gamma   90.00
#
_symmetry.space_group_name_H-M   'P 1'
#
loop_
_entity.id
_entity.type
_entity.pdbx_description
1 polymer ?
#
loop_
_entity_poly.entity_id
_entity_poly.type
_entity_poly.pdbx_seq_one_letter_code
_entity_poly.pdbx_strand_id
1 'polypeptide(L)'
;MQNKIFSKSRNGYFGEGDLSFGGCFVPEILYPVIMDLQKAYYHIFRSKAFKKEYKFLLKHFVGRPTPLFYAKNASRILNNDIFLKFEGLANTGAHKINNALAQVLLAKRMKKQLVIAETGAGQHGVAVASVCAFLDMPCKIFMGEIDVQRQRPNVFIMEQFGATVIPVSSGTKTLKDAVNETLREWSNDPYGIFYVLGSALGPSPYPDIVRDAQSIIGKEIRKQLHKSLGVLPDYVVACVGGGSNAMGAFETFLEEPDVNLVIVEAGGDNFLPNKNAMRLHTESHAKVGIAQGYKSYFLQDKHGQIAETYSISAGLDYAGVGPQIAHLVSIKRIKCTAASDTEALEAMQFFAKHEGILAALESSHALAGAMKIAKTINNKAIVVNVSGRGDKDIFITAKELCTEQWRDFLELELSAINKKMTKKQKCTKDSAIVKQALEIKKYDNDKSPTNDTGTMQPCVSEHNSDTTMNQHEKSEELSVELDLNELKDKDFSFLDETTQEMQEMQEMQEMQNCAQQMEQAQVDSITAQDNQEESIETTEIIDKLDIDEEMQDSLAPIDNIVETQDTSAHHNVLDFLSSEQMELDNIVLESLPLHEEPQVKEEIQKQLDDSMQTLELQQGLESNNLTSLLDSELFADMDSNESQHISLLLNNEEPILSLRSNELHESQEAFDSLESIDEKQEEQYVLDDDIQGQHIQSNEDQTIQSELQAENLQVKVFETNMNLSKICGRSIKS
;
A
#
# COMPACT_ATOMS: atom_id res chain seq x y z
N MET A 1 16.83 11.35 34.30
CA MET A 1 15.64 10.76 33.62
C MET A 1 15.27 11.44 32.28
N GLN A 2 16.00 12.43 31.75
CA GLN A 2 15.51 13.27 30.63
C GLN A 2 15.76 12.78 29.19
N ASN A 3 16.47 11.68 28.94
CA ASN A 3 16.82 11.23 27.57
C ASN A 3 16.26 9.84 27.21
N LYS A 4 15.14 9.44 27.82
CA LYS A 4 14.57 8.11 27.56
C LYS A 4 13.87 8.08 26.20
N ILE A 5 14.28 7.14 25.36
CA ILE A 5 13.64 6.88 24.07
C ILE A 5 12.33 6.12 24.33
N PHE A 6 11.23 6.63 23.79
CA PHE A 6 9.94 5.94 23.79
C PHE A 6 9.72 5.40 22.38
N SER A 7 10.16 4.17 22.13
CA SER A 7 9.95 3.47 20.86
C SER A 7 8.48 3.10 20.64
N LYS A 8 7.74 2.83 21.72
CA LYS A 8 6.30 2.60 21.77
C LYS A 8 5.63 3.55 22.77
N SER A 9 4.36 3.88 22.55
CA SER A 9 3.63 4.71 23.52
C SER A 9 3.35 3.93 24.81
N ARG A 10 3.26 4.66 25.93
CA ARG A 10 2.81 4.15 27.23
C ARG A 10 1.52 4.86 27.59
N ASN A 11 0.42 4.10 27.75
CA ASN A 11 -0.92 4.64 27.96
C ASN A 11 -1.31 5.71 26.91
N GLY A 12 -0.84 5.52 25.67
CA GLY A 12 -1.08 6.45 24.56
C GLY A 12 -0.15 7.67 24.50
N TYR A 13 0.82 7.80 25.40
CA TYR A 13 1.77 8.91 25.42
C TYR A 13 3.21 8.48 25.10
N PHE A 14 3.95 9.38 24.46
CA PHE A 14 5.41 9.34 24.30
C PHE A 14 6.03 10.40 25.20
N GLY A 15 7.03 10.02 26.00
CA GLY A 15 7.62 10.90 27.01
C GLY A 15 6.86 10.90 28.34
N GLU A 16 7.34 11.69 29.29
CA GLU A 16 6.83 11.77 30.66
C GLU A 16 6.69 13.25 31.10
N GLY A 17 5.79 13.52 32.05
CA GLY A 17 5.57 14.86 32.59
C GLY A 17 5.05 15.87 31.54
N ASP A 18 5.56 17.10 31.60
CA ASP A 18 5.12 18.19 30.70
C ASP A 18 5.45 17.92 29.23
N LEU A 19 6.52 17.16 28.98
CA LEU A 19 6.97 16.72 27.65
C LEU A 19 6.39 15.35 27.25
N SER A 20 5.26 14.96 27.85
CA SER A 20 4.42 13.88 27.31
C SER A 20 3.62 14.38 26.11
N PHE A 21 3.69 13.64 25.00
CA PHE A 21 2.98 13.91 23.76
C PHE A 21 2.11 12.71 23.37
N GLY A 22 1.02 12.93 22.64
CA GLY A 22 0.06 11.89 22.26
C GLY A 22 -1.25 12.01 23.03
N GLY A 23 -1.71 10.91 23.61
CA GLY A 23 -2.99 10.82 24.30
C GLY A 23 -4.17 10.58 23.37
N CYS A 24 -5.38 10.62 23.94
CA CYS A 24 -6.64 10.44 23.22
C CYS A 24 -7.60 11.57 23.62
N PHE A 25 -7.54 12.69 22.90
CA PHE A 25 -8.31 13.91 23.17
C PHE A 25 -9.47 14.06 22.19
N VAL A 26 -10.37 13.09 22.18
CA VAL A 26 -11.52 13.03 21.28
C VAL A 26 -12.83 13.30 22.03
N PRO A 27 -13.92 13.64 21.33
CA PRO A 27 -15.26 13.61 21.92
C PRO A 27 -15.61 12.23 22.48
N GLU A 28 -16.34 12.21 23.60
CA GLU A 28 -16.72 10.97 24.33
C GLU A 28 -17.37 9.91 23.42
N ILE A 29 -18.16 10.33 22.43
CA ILE A 29 -18.82 9.42 21.47
C ILE A 29 -17.84 8.56 20.65
N LEU A 30 -16.61 9.05 20.42
CA LEU A 30 -15.57 8.32 19.69
C LEU A 30 -14.70 7.46 20.61
N TYR A 31 -14.76 7.67 21.93
CA TYR A 31 -13.88 6.97 22.87
C TYR A 31 -14.06 5.43 22.84
N PRO A 32 -15.29 4.86 22.89
CA PRO A 32 -15.47 3.40 22.84
C PRO A 32 -14.87 2.76 21.58
N VAL A 33 -15.06 3.41 20.43
CA VAL A 33 -14.56 2.93 19.13
C VAL A 33 -13.05 2.94 19.06
N ILE A 34 -12.42 3.95 19.67
CA ILE A 34 -10.97 4.04 19.78
C ILE A 34 -10.44 2.95 20.72
N MET A 35 -11.15 2.64 21.80
CA MET A 35 -10.80 1.50 22.66
C MET A 35 -10.89 0.18 21.91
N ASP A 36 -11.91 0.00 21.06
CA ASP A 36 -12.01 -1.19 20.20
C ASP A 36 -10.89 -1.24 19.14
N LEU A 37 -10.51 -0.10 18.56
CA LEU A 37 -9.33 -0.01 17.70
C LEU A 37 -8.05 -0.37 18.46
N GLN A 38 -7.91 0.06 19.72
CA GLN A 38 -6.77 -0.27 20.56
C GLN A 38 -6.70 -1.77 20.87
N LYS A 39 -7.83 -2.40 21.22
CA LYS A 39 -7.91 -3.87 21.36
C LYS A 39 -7.55 -4.56 20.05
N ALA A 40 -8.08 -4.11 18.92
CA ALA A 40 -7.78 -4.68 17.61
C ALA A 40 -6.29 -4.53 17.25
N TYR A 41 -5.66 -3.42 17.60
CA TYR A 41 -4.22 -3.25 17.43
C TYR A 41 -3.42 -4.24 18.29
N TYR A 42 -3.79 -4.49 19.54
CA TYR A 42 -3.07 -5.45 20.37
C TYR A 42 -3.33 -6.91 20.01
N HIS A 43 -4.55 -7.27 19.62
CA HIS A 43 -4.96 -8.66 19.42
C HIS A 43 -4.99 -9.10 17.96
N ILE A 44 -5.44 -8.25 17.04
CA ILE A 44 -5.55 -8.58 15.61
C ILE A 44 -4.27 -8.21 14.89
N PHE A 45 -3.89 -6.92 14.91
CA PHE A 45 -2.76 -6.39 14.14
C PHE A 45 -1.43 -7.08 14.46
N ARG A 46 -1.25 -7.47 15.73
CA ARG A 46 -0.04 -8.17 16.20
C ARG A 46 -0.10 -9.70 16.05
N SER A 47 -1.24 -10.28 15.72
CA SER A 47 -1.39 -11.74 15.55
C SER A 47 -0.53 -12.29 14.41
N LYS A 48 -0.10 -13.55 14.54
CA LYS A 48 0.64 -14.26 13.48
C LYS A 48 -0.16 -14.28 12.16
N ALA A 49 -1.47 -14.51 12.24
CA ALA A 49 -2.36 -14.56 11.08
C ALA A 49 -2.39 -13.23 10.32
N PHE A 50 -2.56 -12.10 11.03
CA PHE A 50 -2.55 -10.78 10.40
C PHE A 50 -1.18 -10.45 9.81
N LYS A 51 -0.09 -10.68 10.55
CA LYS A 51 1.28 -10.43 10.07
C LYS A 51 1.60 -11.24 8.81
N LYS A 52 1.16 -12.50 8.73
CA LYS A 52 1.34 -13.37 7.54
C LYS A 52 0.66 -12.79 6.32
N GLU A 53 -0.62 -12.44 6.43
CA GLU A 53 -1.39 -11.83 5.33
C GLU A 53 -0.82 -10.46 4.94
N TYR A 54 -0.51 -9.61 5.94
CA TYR A 54 0.07 -8.29 5.70
C TYR A 54 1.42 -8.37 4.97
N LYS A 55 2.32 -9.28 5.38
CA LYS A 55 3.61 -9.51 4.72
C LYS A 55 3.43 -10.01 3.29
N PHE A 56 2.47 -10.91 3.06
CA PHE A 56 2.11 -11.38 1.73
C PHE A 56 1.66 -10.21 0.83
N LEU A 57 0.74 -9.37 1.31
CA LEU A 57 0.25 -8.21 0.56
C LEU A 57 1.30 -7.12 0.37
N LEU A 58 2.20 -6.91 1.33
CA LEU A 58 3.35 -6.02 1.15
C LEU A 58 4.24 -6.48 -0.02
N LYS A 59 4.47 -7.78 -0.15
CA LYS A 59 5.29 -8.33 -1.25
C LYS A 59 4.54 -8.26 -2.59
N HIS A 60 3.32 -8.79 -2.64
CA HIS A 60 2.63 -9.07 -3.90
C HIS A 60 1.72 -7.95 -4.41
N PHE A 61 1.16 -7.12 -3.52
CA PHE A 61 0.31 -6.00 -3.90
C PHE A 61 1.03 -4.65 -3.82
N VAL A 62 1.87 -4.44 -2.79
CA VAL A 62 2.64 -3.19 -2.65
C VAL A 62 3.93 -3.19 -3.46
N GLY A 63 4.55 -4.36 -3.67
CA GLY A 63 5.80 -4.50 -4.42
C GLY A 63 7.06 -4.31 -3.55
N ARG A 64 7.00 -4.70 -2.27
CA ARG A 64 8.15 -4.64 -1.36
C ARG A 64 9.10 -5.84 -1.52
N PRO A 65 10.41 -5.68 -1.27
CA PRO A 65 11.08 -4.47 -0.78
C PRO A 65 11.28 -3.41 -1.85
N THR A 66 11.20 -2.14 -1.45
CA THR A 66 11.56 -1.03 -2.35
C THR A 66 13.07 -0.89 -2.45
N PRO A 67 13.64 -0.43 -3.57
CA PRO A 67 15.09 -0.33 -3.72
C PRO A 67 15.74 0.76 -2.86
N LEU A 68 16.99 0.48 -2.48
CA LEU A 68 17.93 1.44 -1.92
C LEU A 68 19.03 1.69 -2.95
N PHE A 69 18.98 2.85 -3.61
CA PHE A 69 19.92 3.19 -4.69
C PHE A 69 21.16 3.88 -4.14
N TYR A 70 22.35 3.49 -4.62
CA TYR A 70 23.55 4.31 -4.45
C TYR A 70 23.57 5.39 -5.54
N ALA A 71 23.33 6.64 -5.15
CA ALA A 71 23.26 7.78 -6.07
C ALA A 71 24.68 8.22 -6.46
N LYS A 72 25.30 7.49 -7.39
CA LYS A 72 26.73 7.59 -7.71
C LYS A 72 27.16 8.99 -8.14
N ASN A 73 26.35 9.70 -8.92
CA ASN A 73 26.71 11.02 -9.44
C ASN A 73 26.58 12.09 -8.37
N ALA A 74 25.47 12.09 -7.62
CA ALA A 74 25.23 12.93 -6.46
C ALA A 74 26.31 12.69 -5.41
N SER A 75 26.68 11.42 -5.17
CA SER A 75 27.73 11.06 -4.21
C SER A 75 29.07 11.67 -4.57
N ARG A 76 29.48 11.56 -5.84
CA ARG A 76 30.69 12.19 -6.35
C ARG A 76 30.66 13.71 -6.27
N ILE A 77 29.52 14.34 -6.55
CA ILE A 77 29.37 15.81 -6.54
C ILE A 77 29.36 16.35 -5.10
N LEU A 78 28.69 15.64 -4.19
CA LEU A 78 28.50 16.03 -2.79
C LEU A 78 29.61 15.49 -1.87
N ASN A 79 30.58 14.74 -2.40
CA ASN A 79 31.72 14.18 -1.68
C ASN A 79 31.33 13.33 -0.45
N ASN A 80 30.23 12.59 -0.56
CA ASN A 80 29.64 11.73 0.47
C ASN A 80 28.92 10.56 -0.20
N ASP A 81 28.77 9.43 0.48
CA ASP A 81 28.05 8.27 -0.07
C ASP A 81 26.54 8.46 0.13
N ILE A 82 25.84 8.88 -0.92
CA ILE A 82 24.40 9.17 -0.88
C ILE A 82 23.61 7.93 -1.31
N PHE A 83 22.71 7.50 -0.43
CA PHE A 83 21.77 6.41 -0.68
C PHE A 83 20.33 6.94 -0.70
N LEU A 84 19.54 6.51 -1.68
CA LEU A 84 18.14 6.90 -1.83
C LEU A 84 17.25 5.69 -1.58
N LYS A 85 16.51 5.69 -0.46
CA LYS A 85 15.45 4.71 -0.21
C LYS A 85 14.21 5.14 -0.98
N PHE A 86 13.92 4.50 -2.11
CA PHE A 86 12.91 5.01 -3.04
C PHE A 86 11.53 4.37 -2.84
N GLU A 87 10.76 4.96 -1.93
CA GLU A 87 9.37 4.55 -1.68
C GLU A 87 8.41 4.94 -2.81
N GLY A 88 8.88 5.72 -3.80
CA GLY A 88 8.11 6.06 -4.99
C GLY A 88 7.84 4.88 -5.94
N LEU A 89 8.50 3.74 -5.74
CA LEU A 89 8.27 2.51 -6.49
C LEU A 89 7.31 1.54 -5.79
N ALA A 90 6.89 1.83 -4.56
CA ALA A 90 5.76 1.12 -3.97
C ALA A 90 4.49 1.43 -4.78
N ASN A 91 3.54 0.49 -4.82
CA ASN A 91 2.25 0.69 -5.48
C ASN A 91 1.61 2.02 -5.02
N THR A 92 0.91 2.70 -5.91
CA THR A 92 0.40 4.08 -5.79
C THR A 92 1.44 5.21 -5.78
N GLY A 93 2.74 4.90 -5.67
CA GLY A 93 3.83 5.86 -5.89
C GLY A 93 4.34 6.59 -4.62
N ALA A 94 3.99 6.12 -3.43
CA ALA A 94 4.48 6.69 -2.17
C ALA A 94 4.40 5.70 -1.00
N HIS A 95 5.14 5.98 0.08
CA HIS A 95 5.10 5.24 1.34
C HIS A 95 3.70 5.10 1.97
N LYS A 96 2.73 5.94 1.57
CA LYS A 96 1.37 5.95 2.14
C LYS A 96 0.65 4.61 2.01
N ILE A 97 0.96 3.84 0.96
CA ILE A 97 0.36 2.53 0.71
C ILE A 97 0.63 1.52 1.84
N ASN A 98 1.80 1.59 2.50
CA ASN A 98 2.12 0.68 3.61
C ASN A 98 1.10 0.83 4.75
N ASN A 99 0.76 2.08 5.08
CA ASN A 99 -0.19 2.44 6.13
C ASN A 99 -1.64 2.19 5.72
N ALA A 100 -2.00 2.55 4.48
CA ALA A 100 -3.33 2.29 3.95
C ALA A 100 -3.64 0.78 3.97
N LEU A 101 -2.71 -0.05 3.51
CA LEU A 101 -2.84 -1.50 3.54
C LEU A 101 -3.05 -2.03 4.96
N ALA A 102 -2.20 -1.60 5.90
CA ALA A 102 -2.28 -1.98 7.30
C ALA A 102 -3.65 -1.66 7.92
N GLN A 103 -4.14 -0.43 7.75
CA GLN A 103 -5.36 0.03 8.39
C GLN A 103 -6.64 -0.49 7.72
N VAL A 104 -6.70 -0.55 6.39
CA VAL A 104 -7.88 -1.10 5.68
C VAL A 104 -7.98 -2.60 5.92
N LEU A 105 -6.85 -3.33 5.94
CA LEU A 105 -6.87 -4.75 6.33
C LEU A 105 -7.37 -4.92 7.76
N LEU A 106 -6.94 -4.07 8.70
CA LEU A 106 -7.45 -4.06 10.06
C LEU A 106 -8.95 -3.76 10.10
N ALA A 107 -9.43 -2.80 9.32
CA ALA A 107 -10.86 -2.47 9.19
C ALA A 107 -11.68 -3.68 8.71
N LYS A 108 -11.16 -4.41 7.70
CA LYS A 108 -11.77 -5.65 7.20
C LYS A 108 -11.84 -6.73 8.28
N ARG A 109 -10.75 -6.94 9.04
CA ARG A 109 -10.74 -7.89 10.16
C ARG A 109 -11.68 -7.48 11.30
N MET A 110 -11.88 -6.18 11.49
CA MET A 110 -12.86 -5.61 12.43
C MET A 110 -14.30 -5.60 11.87
N LYS A 111 -14.53 -6.15 10.67
CA LYS A 111 -15.84 -6.24 10.01
C LYS A 111 -16.52 -4.88 9.81
N LYS A 112 -15.73 -3.86 9.51
CA LYS A 112 -16.22 -2.51 9.24
C LYS A 112 -16.85 -2.45 7.85
N GLN A 113 -17.95 -1.69 7.74
CA GLN A 113 -18.77 -1.64 6.52
C GLN A 113 -18.28 -0.57 5.54
N LEU A 114 -17.64 0.49 6.05
CA LEU A 114 -17.19 1.63 5.26
C LEU A 114 -15.83 2.13 5.76
N VAL A 115 -14.94 2.41 4.83
CA VAL A 115 -13.70 3.15 5.10
C VAL A 115 -13.88 4.61 4.72
N ILE A 116 -13.43 5.49 5.61
CA ILE A 116 -13.29 6.92 5.33
C ILE A 116 -11.83 7.36 5.53
N ALA A 117 -11.41 8.36 4.78
CA ALA A 117 -10.14 9.04 4.99
C ALA A 117 -10.22 10.50 4.56
N GLU A 118 -9.34 11.33 5.10
CA GLU A 118 -9.09 12.70 4.66
C GLU A 118 -7.94 12.76 3.66
N THR A 119 -7.85 13.79 2.83
CA THR A 119 -6.63 14.04 2.06
C THR A 119 -6.49 15.53 1.69
N GLY A 120 -5.24 15.98 1.58
CA GLY A 120 -4.88 17.31 1.06
C GLY A 120 -4.23 17.16 -0.31
N ALA A 121 -2.94 16.81 -0.34
CA ALA A 121 -2.21 16.53 -1.58
C ALA A 121 -2.82 15.41 -2.46
N GLY A 122 -3.69 14.56 -1.91
CA GLY A 122 -4.35 13.48 -2.65
C GLY A 122 -3.72 12.10 -2.46
N GLN A 123 -2.41 12.00 -2.17
CA GLN A 123 -1.70 10.71 -2.11
C GLN A 123 -2.21 9.74 -1.04
N HIS A 124 -2.61 10.23 0.14
CA HIS A 124 -3.22 9.35 1.15
C HIS A 124 -4.55 8.79 0.65
N GLY A 125 -5.41 9.65 0.10
CA GLY A 125 -6.67 9.23 -0.51
C GLY A 125 -6.50 8.24 -1.66
N VAL A 126 -5.51 8.43 -2.53
CA VAL A 126 -5.17 7.48 -3.60
C VAL A 126 -4.77 6.11 -3.04
N ALA A 127 -3.92 6.09 -2.00
CA ALA A 127 -3.51 4.85 -1.35
C ALA A 127 -4.68 4.12 -0.69
N VAL A 128 -5.55 4.84 0.04
CA VAL A 128 -6.73 4.25 0.68
C VAL A 128 -7.71 3.75 -0.36
N ALA A 129 -8.04 4.54 -1.38
CA ALA A 129 -8.94 4.14 -2.47
C ALA A 129 -8.44 2.87 -3.18
N SER A 130 -7.14 2.78 -3.47
CA SER A 130 -6.53 1.61 -4.12
C SER A 130 -6.65 0.34 -3.27
N VAL A 131 -6.37 0.43 -1.96
CA VAL A 131 -6.47 -0.73 -1.06
C VAL A 131 -7.93 -1.12 -0.83
N CYS A 132 -8.83 -0.15 -0.70
CA CYS A 132 -10.26 -0.40 -0.58
C CYS A 132 -10.81 -1.12 -1.82
N ALA A 133 -10.40 -0.71 -3.03
CA ALA A 133 -10.74 -1.41 -4.26
C ALA A 133 -10.22 -2.85 -4.25
N PHE A 134 -8.96 -3.06 -3.82
CA PHE A 134 -8.35 -4.39 -3.77
C PHE A 134 -9.00 -5.31 -2.73
N LEU A 135 -9.40 -4.78 -1.57
CA LEU A 135 -10.00 -5.55 -0.47
C LEU A 135 -11.53 -5.60 -0.51
N ASP A 136 -12.15 -5.04 -1.56
CA ASP A 136 -13.59 -4.92 -1.75
C ASP A 136 -14.28 -4.23 -0.56
N MET A 137 -13.85 -3.01 -0.28
CA MET A 137 -14.39 -2.17 0.79
C MET A 137 -14.90 -0.83 0.22
N PRO A 138 -16.13 -0.42 0.57
CA PRO A 138 -16.61 0.93 0.24
C PRO A 138 -15.69 2.01 0.81
N CYS A 139 -15.46 3.07 0.03
CA CYS A 139 -14.51 4.12 0.37
C CYS A 139 -15.06 5.53 0.10
N LYS A 140 -15.05 6.39 1.12
CA LYS A 140 -15.28 7.84 0.97
C LYS A 140 -14.01 8.61 1.34
N ILE A 141 -13.59 9.54 0.49
CA ILE A 141 -12.44 10.40 0.73
C ILE A 141 -12.89 11.85 0.86
N PHE A 142 -12.64 12.47 2.00
CA PHE A 142 -12.90 13.89 2.23
C PHE A 142 -11.70 14.71 1.82
N MET A 143 -11.92 15.75 1.02
CA MET A 143 -10.85 16.59 0.49
C MET A 143 -11.32 18.03 0.41
N GLY A 144 -10.50 18.99 0.84
CA GLY A 144 -10.85 20.41 0.77
C GLY A 144 -11.18 20.84 -0.66
N GLU A 145 -12.20 21.67 -0.87
CA GLU A 145 -12.64 22.08 -2.21
C GLU A 145 -11.50 22.76 -3.02
N ILE A 146 -10.62 23.52 -2.36
CA ILE A 146 -9.44 24.12 -3.00
C ILE A 146 -8.44 23.02 -3.39
N ASP A 147 -8.24 22.02 -2.53
CA ASP A 147 -7.32 20.91 -2.78
C ASP A 147 -7.83 20.02 -3.91
N VAL A 148 -9.15 19.76 -3.98
CA VAL A 148 -9.79 19.05 -5.11
C VAL A 148 -9.47 19.71 -6.45
N GLN A 149 -9.50 21.05 -6.50
CA GLN A 149 -9.17 21.80 -7.71
C GLN A 149 -7.68 21.73 -8.05
N ARG A 150 -6.81 21.94 -7.05
CA ARG A 150 -5.34 21.98 -7.25
C ARG A 150 -4.72 20.61 -7.50
N GLN A 151 -5.35 19.55 -7.02
CA GLN A 151 -4.88 18.16 -7.09
C GLN A 151 -5.84 17.26 -7.88
N ARG A 152 -6.51 17.84 -8.89
CA ARG A 152 -7.46 17.12 -9.76
C ARG A 152 -6.92 15.77 -10.30
N PRO A 153 -5.63 15.62 -10.66
CA PRO A 153 -5.09 14.32 -11.08
C PRO A 153 -5.27 13.22 -10.02
N ASN A 154 -5.02 13.51 -8.74
CA ASN A 154 -5.20 12.52 -7.68
C ASN A 154 -6.69 12.23 -7.42
N VAL A 155 -7.56 13.25 -7.52
CA VAL A 155 -9.03 13.05 -7.46
C VAL A 155 -9.49 12.10 -8.55
N PHE A 156 -8.99 12.30 -9.77
CA PHE A 156 -9.32 11.43 -10.91
C PHE A 156 -8.92 9.98 -10.65
N ILE A 157 -7.71 9.75 -10.13
CA ILE A 157 -7.22 8.41 -9.79
C ILE A 157 -8.09 7.76 -8.70
N MET A 158 -8.46 8.51 -7.66
CA MET A 158 -9.36 8.00 -6.60
C MET A 158 -10.71 7.56 -7.16
N GLU A 159 -11.28 8.35 -8.07
CA GLU A 159 -12.54 8.01 -8.76
C GLU A 159 -12.41 6.73 -9.60
N GLN A 160 -11.24 6.49 -10.24
CA GLN A 160 -11.00 5.26 -11.01
C GLN A 160 -10.91 4.01 -10.13
N PHE A 161 -10.50 4.16 -8.86
CA PHE A 161 -10.56 3.07 -7.88
C PHE A 161 -11.95 2.91 -7.24
N GLY A 162 -12.96 3.65 -7.70
CA GLY A 162 -14.33 3.56 -7.19
C GLY A 162 -14.58 4.29 -5.87
N ALA A 163 -13.62 5.08 -5.39
CA ALA A 163 -13.83 5.88 -4.18
C ALA A 163 -14.73 7.08 -4.47
N THR A 164 -15.61 7.42 -3.53
CA THR A 164 -16.39 8.66 -3.56
C THR A 164 -15.56 9.80 -2.98
N VAL A 165 -15.19 10.79 -3.78
CA VAL A 165 -14.47 11.98 -3.30
C VAL A 165 -15.48 13.06 -2.91
N ILE A 166 -15.45 13.48 -1.65
CA ILE A 166 -16.36 14.47 -1.05
C ILE A 166 -15.62 15.80 -0.90
N PRO A 167 -15.93 16.81 -1.72
CA PRO A 167 -15.35 18.15 -1.58
C PRO A 167 -15.88 18.83 -0.31
N VAL A 168 -14.95 19.35 0.50
CA VAL A 168 -15.28 20.09 1.72
C VAL A 168 -15.19 21.59 1.45
N SER A 169 -16.35 22.24 1.38
CA SER A 169 -16.48 23.67 1.11
C SER A 169 -16.58 24.53 2.38
N SER A 170 -16.53 23.93 3.57
CA SER A 170 -16.54 24.63 4.87
C SER A 170 -15.15 25.17 5.23
N GLY A 171 -15.12 26.22 6.07
CA GLY A 171 -13.89 26.79 6.61
C GLY A 171 -12.91 27.32 5.56
N THR A 172 -11.64 26.92 5.69
CA THR A 172 -10.57 27.30 4.75
C THR A 172 -10.56 26.46 3.47
N LYS A 173 -11.38 25.41 3.40
CA LYS A 173 -11.52 24.48 2.26
C LYS A 173 -10.22 23.73 1.94
N THR A 174 -9.46 23.39 2.97
CA THR A 174 -8.17 22.68 2.88
C THR A 174 -8.19 21.38 3.71
N LEU A 175 -7.07 20.68 3.80
CA LEU A 175 -6.88 19.49 4.64
C LEU A 175 -7.42 19.64 6.07
N LYS A 176 -7.27 20.80 6.71
CA LYS A 176 -7.80 21.03 8.08
C LYS A 176 -9.31 20.79 8.14
N ASP A 177 -10.05 21.30 7.16
CA ASP A 177 -11.50 21.17 7.10
C ASP A 177 -11.91 19.75 6.68
N ALA A 178 -11.14 19.12 5.78
CA ALA A 178 -11.32 17.71 5.43
C ALA A 178 -11.20 16.78 6.66
N VAL A 179 -10.22 17.01 7.54
CA VAL A 179 -10.09 16.28 8.82
C VAL A 179 -11.35 16.46 9.67
N ASN A 180 -11.84 17.70 9.79
CA ASN A 180 -13.02 18.00 10.62
C ASN A 180 -14.28 17.29 10.10
N GLU A 181 -14.53 17.31 8.79
CA GLU A 181 -15.66 16.61 8.19
C GLU A 181 -15.52 15.08 8.27
N THR A 182 -14.29 14.55 8.13
CA THR A 182 -14.03 13.11 8.31
C THR A 182 -14.35 12.66 9.73
N LEU A 183 -13.93 13.43 10.75
CA LEU A 183 -14.26 13.14 12.15
C LEU A 183 -15.76 13.26 12.43
N ARG A 184 -16.45 14.20 11.76
CA ARG A 184 -17.91 14.35 11.86
C ARG A 184 -18.63 13.14 11.25
N GLU A 185 -18.23 12.70 10.06
CA GLU A 185 -18.76 11.49 9.44
C GLU A 185 -18.52 10.27 10.33
N TRP A 186 -17.32 10.13 10.88
CA TRP A 186 -17.03 9.03 11.80
C TRP A 186 -17.92 9.05 13.05
N SER A 187 -18.23 10.24 13.57
CA SER A 187 -19.10 10.39 14.74
C SER A 187 -20.57 10.07 14.45
N ASN A 188 -20.99 10.09 13.18
CA ASN A 188 -22.36 9.77 12.78
C ASN A 188 -22.63 8.26 12.80
N ASP A 189 -21.66 7.44 12.41
CA ASP A 189 -21.70 5.98 12.52
C ASP A 189 -20.34 5.42 13.00
N PRO A 190 -20.03 5.55 14.30
CA PRO A 190 -18.75 5.12 14.84
C PRO A 190 -18.51 3.60 14.70
N TYR A 191 -19.58 2.79 14.76
CA TYR A 191 -19.45 1.35 14.80
C TYR A 191 -19.33 0.72 13.41
N GLY A 192 -20.04 1.23 12.40
CA GLY A 192 -19.95 0.76 11.02
C GLY A 192 -18.75 1.31 10.25
N ILE A 193 -18.27 2.52 10.61
CA ILE A 193 -17.21 3.22 9.88
C ILE A 193 -15.82 2.99 10.51
N PHE A 194 -14.82 2.83 9.65
CA PHE A 194 -13.41 2.88 10.03
C PHE A 194 -12.74 4.12 9.42
N TYR A 195 -12.08 4.91 10.27
CA TYR A 195 -11.31 6.07 9.83
C TYR A 195 -9.84 5.67 9.60
N VAL A 196 -9.36 5.77 8.36
CA VAL A 196 -7.97 5.50 8.01
C VAL A 196 -7.15 6.78 8.08
N LEU A 197 -6.45 6.99 9.19
CA LEU A 197 -5.68 8.20 9.44
C LEU A 197 -4.34 8.18 8.66
N GLY A 198 -4.00 9.28 7.98
CA GLY A 198 -2.93 9.32 6.98
C GLY A 198 -1.49 9.48 7.44
N SER A 199 -1.23 9.62 8.74
CA SER A 199 0.14 9.82 9.27
C SER A 199 0.31 9.37 10.72
N ALA A 200 1.53 9.38 11.24
CA ALA A 200 1.85 8.98 12.63
C ALA A 200 1.47 10.08 13.64
N LEU A 201 0.20 10.46 13.65
CA LEU A 201 -0.41 11.51 14.48
C LEU A 201 -1.84 11.12 14.86
N GLY A 202 -2.57 12.02 15.52
CA GLY A 202 -3.93 11.75 15.95
C GLY A 202 -3.98 11.02 17.29
N PRO A 203 -5.19 10.70 17.78
CA PRO A 203 -5.37 10.05 19.07
C PRO A 203 -4.72 8.67 19.08
N SER A 204 -4.19 8.25 20.23
CA SER A 204 -3.79 6.85 20.43
C SER A 204 -4.98 5.93 20.12
N PRO A 205 -4.80 4.80 19.38
CA PRO A 205 -3.53 4.17 19.01
C PRO A 205 -2.97 4.51 17.61
N TYR A 206 -3.53 5.48 16.87
CA TYR A 206 -3.10 5.75 15.48
C TYR A 206 -1.58 5.99 15.33
N PRO A 207 -0.90 6.79 16.19
CA PRO A 207 0.55 6.98 16.06
C PRO A 207 1.35 5.67 16.11
N ASP A 208 0.95 4.71 16.95
CA ASP A 208 1.62 3.41 17.05
C ASP A 208 1.32 2.52 15.83
N ILE A 209 0.05 2.46 15.40
CA ILE A 209 -0.36 1.69 14.21
C ILE A 209 0.41 2.17 12.98
N VAL A 210 0.44 3.49 12.74
CA VAL A 210 1.09 4.05 11.55
C VAL A 210 2.61 3.89 11.62
N ARG A 211 3.25 4.06 12.79
CA ARG A 211 4.69 3.77 12.94
C ARG A 211 4.97 2.32 12.55
N ASP A 212 4.24 1.37 13.13
CA ASP A 212 4.51 -0.05 12.95
C ASP A 212 4.32 -0.46 11.48
N ALA A 213 3.27 0.05 10.82
CA ALA A 213 3.03 -0.16 9.39
C ALA A 213 4.15 0.42 8.50
N GLN A 214 4.74 1.55 8.91
CA GLN A 214 5.82 2.19 8.16
C GLN A 214 7.22 1.67 8.51
N SER A 215 7.39 0.93 9.62
CA SER A 215 8.68 0.42 10.11
C SER A 215 9.42 -0.47 9.10
N ILE A 216 8.69 -1.03 8.14
CA ILE A 216 9.27 -1.82 7.04
C ILE A 216 10.31 -1.04 6.24
N ILE A 217 10.20 0.29 6.17
CA ILE A 217 11.15 1.16 5.46
C ILE A 217 12.53 1.08 6.13
N GLY A 218 12.61 1.31 7.44
CA GLY A 218 13.85 1.23 8.22
C GLY A 218 14.46 -0.17 8.23
N LYS A 219 13.62 -1.20 8.38
CA LYS A 219 14.04 -2.62 8.33
C LYS A 219 14.70 -2.96 7.00
N GLU A 220 14.11 -2.51 5.89
CA GLU A 220 14.70 -2.70 4.57
C GLU A 220 15.98 -1.91 4.37
N ILE A 221 16.05 -0.64 4.81
CA ILE A 221 17.30 0.15 4.76
C ILE A 221 18.43 -0.62 5.47
N ARG A 222 18.19 -1.07 6.71
CA ARG A 222 19.18 -1.84 7.49
C ARG A 222 19.62 -3.10 6.74
N LYS A 223 18.67 -3.91 6.26
CA LYS A 223 18.97 -5.15 5.51
C LYS A 223 19.75 -4.88 4.22
N GLN A 224 19.36 -3.85 3.48
CA GLN A 224 19.96 -3.50 2.19
C GLN A 224 21.38 -2.94 2.36
N LEU A 225 21.62 -2.08 3.35
CA LEU A 225 22.96 -1.55 3.67
C LEU A 225 23.88 -2.63 4.23
N HIS A 226 23.38 -3.51 5.11
CA HIS A 226 24.18 -4.62 5.60
C HIS A 226 24.64 -5.51 4.43
N LYS A 227 23.76 -5.78 3.46
CA LYS A 227 24.11 -6.59 2.28
C LYS A 227 25.14 -5.91 1.37
N SER A 228 25.08 -4.58 1.21
CA SER A 228 25.94 -3.86 0.27
C SER A 228 27.28 -3.40 0.87
N LEU A 229 27.29 -2.99 2.15
CA LEU A 229 28.46 -2.36 2.78
C LEU A 229 28.86 -2.99 4.11
N GLY A 230 28.02 -3.82 4.73
CA GLY A 230 28.28 -4.38 6.06
C GLY A 230 28.32 -3.34 7.20
N VAL A 231 27.83 -2.12 6.97
CA VAL A 231 27.85 -1.01 7.95
C VAL A 231 26.50 -0.32 8.07
N LEU A 232 26.30 0.36 9.21
CA LEU A 232 25.18 1.27 9.42
C LEU A 232 25.45 2.63 8.75
N PRO A 233 24.41 3.40 8.39
CA PRO A 233 24.60 4.73 7.83
C PRO A 233 25.00 5.75 8.91
N ASP A 234 25.80 6.76 8.55
CA ASP A 234 26.08 7.88 9.46
C ASP A 234 24.85 8.77 9.66
N TYR A 235 24.02 8.91 8.62
CA TYR A 235 22.80 9.73 8.62
C TYR A 235 21.62 9.02 7.97
N VAL A 236 20.43 9.18 8.56
CA VAL A 236 19.14 8.90 7.89
C VAL A 236 18.32 10.18 7.90
N VAL A 237 17.94 10.64 6.71
CA VAL A 237 17.28 11.93 6.47
C VAL A 237 15.89 11.69 5.89
N ALA A 238 14.88 12.36 6.44
CA ALA A 238 13.49 12.25 5.98
C ALA A 238 12.75 13.59 6.10
N CYS A 239 11.77 13.84 5.24
CA CYS A 239 10.91 15.01 5.37
C CYS A 239 9.81 14.77 6.41
N VAL A 240 9.30 15.85 7.00
CA VAL A 240 8.27 15.73 8.05
C VAL A 240 7.11 16.71 7.81
N GLY A 241 5.96 16.16 7.43
CA GLY A 241 4.64 16.76 7.64
C GLY A 241 4.07 16.20 8.93
N GLY A 242 3.18 15.21 8.85
CA GLY A 242 2.74 14.49 10.04
C GLY A 242 3.79 13.54 10.66
N GLY A 243 4.75 13.04 9.87
CA GLY A 243 5.90 12.25 10.36
C GLY A 243 5.87 10.73 10.13
N SER A 244 4.90 10.20 9.38
CA SER A 244 4.81 8.75 9.06
C SER A 244 6.04 8.19 8.33
N ASN A 245 6.47 8.82 7.22
CA ASN A 245 7.66 8.36 6.48
C ASN A 245 8.94 8.45 7.31
N ALA A 246 9.09 9.52 8.09
CA ALA A 246 10.26 9.74 8.93
C ALA A 246 10.34 8.67 10.02
N MET A 247 9.26 8.45 10.77
CA MET A 247 9.22 7.37 11.77
C MET A 247 9.44 6.00 11.14
N GLY A 248 8.88 5.73 9.97
CA GLY A 248 9.10 4.47 9.26
C GLY A 248 10.57 4.22 8.92
N ALA A 249 11.29 5.24 8.47
CA ALA A 249 12.71 5.15 8.16
C ALA A 249 13.60 5.11 9.42
N PHE A 250 13.15 5.72 10.52
CA PHE A 250 13.96 5.94 11.71
C PHE A 250 13.79 4.89 12.80
N GLU A 251 12.63 4.23 12.87
CA GLU A 251 12.25 3.32 13.97
C GLU A 251 13.36 2.31 14.28
N THR A 252 13.90 1.69 13.24
CA THR A 252 14.93 0.67 13.31
C THR A 252 16.29 1.21 13.79
N PHE A 253 16.50 2.53 13.79
CA PHE A 253 17.76 3.16 14.18
C PHE A 253 17.64 3.97 15.47
N LEU A 254 16.48 4.01 16.12
CA LEU A 254 16.27 4.85 17.30
C LEU A 254 17.27 4.55 18.43
N GLU A 255 17.63 3.30 18.62
CA GLU A 255 18.56 2.86 19.67
C GLU A 255 20.03 2.86 19.22
N GLU A 256 20.31 3.21 17.96
CA GLU A 256 21.66 3.32 17.42
C GLU A 256 22.21 4.75 17.61
N PRO A 257 23.04 5.01 18.65
CA PRO A 257 23.46 6.38 18.99
C PRO A 257 24.32 7.02 17.91
N ASP A 258 25.06 6.22 17.14
CA ASP A 258 25.97 6.68 16.10
C ASP A 258 25.24 7.06 14.80
N VAL A 259 23.99 6.64 14.63
CA VAL A 259 23.16 6.98 13.47
C VAL A 259 22.43 8.31 13.71
N ASN A 260 22.81 9.33 12.95
CA ASN A 260 22.19 10.65 13.02
C ASN A 260 20.84 10.66 12.29
N LEU A 261 19.75 10.87 13.04
CA LEU A 261 18.40 10.95 12.47
C LEU A 261 18.02 12.41 12.27
N VAL A 262 17.69 12.80 11.04
CA VAL A 262 17.42 14.20 10.68
C VAL A 262 16.08 14.33 9.98
N ILE A 263 15.16 15.08 10.59
CA ILE A 263 13.94 15.52 9.90
C ILE A 263 14.14 16.85 9.20
N VAL A 264 13.45 17.03 8.07
CA VAL A 264 13.40 18.28 7.32
C VAL A 264 11.97 18.79 7.23
N GLU A 265 11.70 19.95 7.84
CA GLU A 265 10.42 20.67 7.78
C GLU A 265 10.33 21.58 6.55
N ALA A 266 9.11 21.96 6.17
CA ALA A 266 8.89 22.92 5.10
C ALA A 266 9.09 24.35 5.60
N GLY A 267 10.16 24.98 5.10
CA GLY A 267 10.50 26.38 5.32
C GLY A 267 9.66 27.34 4.48
N GLY A 268 8.88 26.84 3.52
CA GLY A 268 7.95 27.63 2.71
C GLY A 268 8.63 28.79 1.96
N ASP A 269 8.01 29.96 2.01
CA ASP A 269 8.52 31.20 1.41
C ASP A 269 9.66 31.77 2.26
N ASN A 270 10.86 31.21 2.11
CA ASN A 270 12.10 31.66 2.72
C ASN A 270 12.00 31.87 4.24
N PHE A 271 11.35 30.93 4.94
CA PHE A 271 11.20 30.93 6.40
C PHE A 271 10.38 32.10 6.95
N LEU A 272 9.68 32.86 6.09
CA LEU A 272 8.87 34.00 6.52
C LEU A 272 7.78 33.55 7.51
N PRO A 273 7.52 34.32 8.59
CA PRO A 273 6.45 34.03 9.53
C PRO A 273 5.09 33.85 8.83
N ASN A 274 4.33 32.83 9.24
CA ASN A 274 3.03 32.45 8.65
C ASN A 274 3.08 32.05 7.15
N LYS A 275 4.27 31.90 6.57
CA LYS A 275 4.46 31.38 5.22
C LYS A 275 5.41 30.18 5.19
N ASN A 276 5.30 29.35 6.21
CA ASN A 276 6.04 28.11 6.35
C ASN A 276 5.18 27.10 7.12
N ALA A 277 5.68 25.87 7.23
CA ALA A 277 5.14 24.86 8.12
C ALA A 277 6.26 24.31 9.00
N MET A 278 6.97 25.15 9.76
CA MET A 278 8.01 24.71 10.70
C MET A 278 7.46 24.59 12.11
N ARG A 279 7.47 23.39 12.72
CA ARG A 279 6.89 23.11 14.03
C ARG A 279 7.95 22.82 15.09
N LEU A 280 9.09 22.28 14.68
CA LEU A 280 10.16 21.81 15.56
C LEU A 280 11.50 22.49 15.30
N HIS A 281 11.62 23.23 14.18
CA HIS A 281 12.78 24.06 13.92
C HIS A 281 13.00 25.09 15.06
N THR A 282 14.26 25.45 15.32
CA THR A 282 14.62 26.36 16.44
C THR A 282 14.04 27.76 16.31
N GLU A 283 13.73 28.19 15.09
CA GLU A 283 13.08 29.48 14.79
C GLU A 283 11.55 29.38 14.72
N SER A 284 10.98 28.20 15.02
CA SER A 284 9.54 28.01 15.04
C SER A 284 8.90 28.77 16.21
N HIS A 285 7.68 29.25 15.97
CA HIS A 285 6.80 29.83 16.98
C HIS A 285 5.71 28.84 17.44
N ALA A 286 5.82 27.57 17.04
CA ALA A 286 4.89 26.52 17.46
C ALA A 286 4.94 26.32 18.98
N LYS A 287 3.80 25.91 19.53
CA LYS A 287 3.62 25.68 20.97
C LYS A 287 3.01 24.31 21.20
N VAL A 288 3.24 23.77 22.39
CA VAL A 288 2.54 22.56 22.83
C VAL A 288 1.06 22.88 22.98
N GLY A 289 0.21 22.09 22.34
CA GLY A 289 -1.23 22.23 22.38
C GLY A 289 -1.94 20.92 22.10
N ILE A 290 -3.27 20.95 22.13
CA ILE A 290 -4.12 19.80 21.84
C ILE A 290 -5.01 20.18 20.66
N ALA A 291 -4.93 19.40 19.59
CA ALA A 291 -5.81 19.53 18.44
C ALA A 291 -5.92 18.17 17.74
N GLN A 292 -7.02 17.95 17.02
CA GLN A 292 -7.23 16.77 16.19
C GLN A 292 -7.00 15.44 16.94
N GLY A 293 -7.35 15.40 18.24
CA GLY A 293 -7.28 14.18 19.06
C GLY A 293 -6.00 13.96 19.85
N TYR A 294 -4.98 14.82 19.76
CA TYR A 294 -3.68 14.56 20.39
C TYR A 294 -2.95 15.82 20.86
N LYS A 295 -2.09 15.64 21.88
CA LYS A 295 -1.16 16.65 22.39
C LYS A 295 0.15 16.59 21.61
N SER A 296 0.57 17.70 21.01
CA SER A 296 1.85 17.83 20.29
C SER A 296 2.25 19.31 20.13
N TYR A 297 3.30 19.58 19.35
CA TYR A 297 3.59 20.93 18.86
C TYR A 297 2.66 21.29 17.69
N PHE A 298 2.09 22.48 17.76
CA PHE A 298 1.26 23.06 16.73
C PHE A 298 1.66 24.51 16.47
N LEU A 299 1.63 24.91 15.20
CA LEU A 299 1.61 26.33 14.82
C LEU A 299 0.24 26.91 15.20
N GLN A 300 0.27 27.93 16.04
CA GLN A 300 -0.92 28.50 16.67
C GLN A 300 -0.85 30.02 16.69
N ASP A 301 -2.02 30.65 16.55
CA ASP A 301 -2.15 32.08 16.77
C ASP A 301 -2.13 32.43 18.28
N LYS A 302 -2.26 33.72 18.58
CA LYS A 302 -2.28 34.24 19.97
C LYS A 302 -3.46 33.75 20.80
N HIS A 303 -4.50 33.19 20.17
CA HIS A 303 -5.71 32.66 20.82
C HIS A 303 -5.67 31.13 20.94
N GLY A 304 -4.58 30.48 20.52
CA GLY A 304 -4.46 29.02 20.52
C GLY A 304 -5.21 28.34 19.36
N GLN A 305 -5.67 29.10 18.36
CA GLN A 305 -6.25 28.53 17.15
C GLN A 305 -5.12 28.02 16.24
N ILE A 306 -5.38 26.92 15.53
CA ILE A 306 -4.44 26.41 14.52
C ILE A 306 -4.20 27.46 13.45
N ALA A 307 -2.94 27.88 13.32
CA ALA A 307 -2.49 28.89 12.38
C ALA A 307 -2.52 28.36 10.94
N GLU A 308 -2.59 29.29 9.98
CA GLU A 308 -2.37 28.98 8.57
C GLU A 308 -0.89 28.64 8.34
N THR A 309 -0.66 27.71 7.42
CA THR A 309 0.66 27.29 7.00
C THR A 309 0.83 27.48 5.50
N TYR A 310 2.07 27.35 5.03
CA TYR A 310 2.36 27.41 3.61
C TYR A 310 3.56 26.54 3.26
N SER A 311 3.44 25.79 2.17
CA SER A 311 4.53 25.18 1.44
C SER A 311 4.10 24.91 0.00
N ILE A 312 5.05 24.93 -0.93
CA ILE A 312 4.83 24.39 -2.29
C ILE A 312 4.45 22.90 -2.26
N SER A 313 4.87 22.18 -1.21
CA SER A 313 4.57 20.76 -1.00
C SER A 313 3.32 20.58 -0.13
N ALA A 314 2.20 20.26 -0.77
CA ALA A 314 0.93 20.05 -0.08
C ALA A 314 0.97 18.95 1.01
N GLY A 315 1.87 17.95 0.92
CA GLY A 315 2.02 16.92 1.94
C GLY A 315 2.81 17.35 3.19
N LEU A 316 3.52 18.48 3.14
CA LEU A 316 4.24 19.07 4.28
C LEU A 316 3.52 20.29 4.87
N ASP A 317 2.53 20.84 4.16
CA ASP A 317 1.73 21.99 4.56
C ASP A 317 0.72 21.62 5.66
N TYR A 318 1.23 21.41 6.87
CA TYR A 318 0.44 21.01 8.04
C TYR A 318 0.97 21.66 9.31
N ALA A 319 0.06 22.20 10.13
CA ALA A 319 0.39 22.96 11.33
C ALA A 319 0.88 22.12 12.52
N GLY A 320 0.64 20.81 12.52
CA GLY A 320 1.01 19.91 13.62
C GLY A 320 2.21 19.01 13.28
N VAL A 321 2.58 18.14 14.22
CA VAL A 321 3.59 17.10 14.01
C VAL A 321 3.31 15.89 14.90
N GLY A 322 3.62 14.68 14.44
CA GLY A 322 3.38 13.46 15.21
C GLY A 322 3.99 13.47 16.62
N PRO A 323 3.29 12.92 17.63
CA PRO A 323 3.70 13.03 19.03
C PRO A 323 5.03 12.31 19.32
N GLN A 324 5.33 11.21 18.62
CA GLN A 324 6.61 10.51 18.78
C GLN A 324 7.78 11.33 18.22
N ILE A 325 7.60 12.01 17.09
CA ILE A 325 8.62 12.92 16.55
C ILE A 325 8.84 14.10 17.52
N ALA A 326 7.77 14.70 18.04
CA ALA A 326 7.86 15.75 19.05
C ALA A 326 8.68 15.31 20.28
N HIS A 327 8.39 14.11 20.81
CA HIS A 327 9.16 13.51 21.90
C HIS A 327 10.64 13.35 21.53
N LEU A 328 10.92 12.70 20.41
CA LEU A 328 12.28 12.37 19.97
C LEU A 328 13.14 13.60 19.66
N VAL A 329 12.54 14.69 19.18
CA VAL A 329 13.24 15.98 19.02
C VAL A 329 13.46 16.65 20.38
N SER A 330 12.49 16.60 21.29
CA SER A 330 12.62 17.21 22.64
C SER A 330 13.78 16.61 23.45
N ILE A 331 14.04 15.30 23.29
CA ILE A 331 15.17 14.59 23.90
C ILE A 331 16.44 14.59 23.02
N LYS A 332 16.42 15.33 21.90
CA LYS A 332 17.53 15.49 20.94
C LYS A 332 17.98 14.18 20.26
N ARG A 333 17.15 13.14 20.25
CA ARG A 333 17.44 11.91 19.49
C ARG A 333 17.31 12.15 17.99
N ILE A 334 16.31 12.94 17.59
CA ILE A 334 16.13 13.42 16.22
C ILE A 334 16.57 14.88 16.15
N LYS A 335 17.35 15.22 15.12
CA LYS A 335 17.72 16.60 14.78
C LYS A 335 16.71 17.15 13.78
N CYS A 336 16.36 18.43 13.92
CA CYS A 336 15.44 19.11 13.01
C CYS A 336 16.17 20.16 12.20
N THR A 337 15.91 20.21 10.90
CA THR A 337 16.27 21.30 9.99
C THR A 337 15.06 21.64 9.11
N ALA A 338 15.19 22.61 8.21
CA ALA A 338 14.14 22.99 7.28
C ALA A 338 14.71 23.31 5.89
N ALA A 339 13.87 23.20 4.87
CA ALA A 339 14.19 23.60 3.50
C ALA A 339 13.09 24.53 2.95
N SER A 340 13.47 25.65 2.33
CA SER A 340 12.51 26.52 1.63
C SER A 340 11.98 25.86 0.37
N ASP A 341 10.89 26.41 -0.18
CA ASP A 341 10.32 25.92 -1.45
C ASP A 341 11.34 25.96 -2.60
N THR A 342 12.18 27.01 -2.65
CA THR A 342 13.27 27.14 -3.62
C THR A 342 14.31 26.03 -3.44
N GLU A 343 14.75 25.76 -2.20
CA GLU A 343 15.74 24.72 -1.93
C GLU A 343 15.19 23.32 -2.28
N ALA A 344 13.90 23.09 -2.06
CA ALA A 344 13.24 21.84 -2.45
C ALA A 344 13.19 21.68 -3.98
N LEU A 345 12.85 22.74 -4.73
CA LEU A 345 12.85 22.71 -6.20
C LEU A 345 14.26 22.49 -6.76
N GLU A 346 15.27 23.16 -6.20
CA GLU A 346 16.68 22.99 -6.59
C GLU A 346 17.15 21.55 -6.35
N ALA A 347 16.83 20.98 -5.19
CA ALA A 347 17.16 19.59 -4.88
C ALA A 347 16.45 18.61 -5.82
N MET A 348 15.18 18.83 -6.11
CA MET A 348 14.42 18.03 -7.07
C MET A 348 15.10 18.04 -8.45
N GLN A 349 15.43 19.22 -8.97
CA GLN A 349 16.12 19.36 -10.26
C GLN A 349 17.51 18.74 -10.24
N PHE A 350 18.26 18.86 -9.14
CA PHE A 350 19.58 18.27 -8.99
C PHE A 350 19.53 16.74 -9.11
N PHE A 351 18.68 16.07 -8.31
CA PHE A 351 18.58 14.61 -8.34
C PHE A 351 17.91 14.11 -9.63
N ALA A 352 16.97 14.83 -10.22
CA ALA A 352 16.42 14.50 -11.53
C ALA A 352 17.52 14.54 -12.61
N LYS A 353 18.34 15.59 -12.64
CA LYS A 353 19.40 15.77 -13.63
C LYS A 353 20.57 14.80 -13.47
N HIS A 354 20.93 14.48 -12.22
CA HIS A 354 22.14 13.70 -11.94
C HIS A 354 21.89 12.21 -11.70
N GLU A 355 20.68 11.83 -11.28
CA GLU A 355 20.34 10.43 -10.98
C GLU A 355 19.13 9.91 -11.76
N GLY A 356 18.43 10.76 -12.52
CA GLY A 356 17.19 10.36 -13.20
C GLY A 356 16.03 10.09 -12.24
N ILE A 357 16.11 10.60 -11.00
CA ILE A 357 15.08 10.41 -9.98
C ILE A 357 14.28 11.70 -9.82
N LEU A 358 13.05 11.69 -10.32
CA LEU A 358 12.09 12.77 -10.09
C LEU A 358 11.34 12.52 -8.78
N ALA A 359 11.82 13.12 -7.70
CA ALA A 359 11.25 12.97 -6.36
C ALA A 359 10.01 13.86 -6.15
N ALA A 360 9.06 13.39 -5.33
CA ALA A 360 7.96 14.23 -4.84
C ALA A 360 8.49 15.47 -4.12
N LEU A 361 7.77 16.59 -4.17
CA LEU A 361 8.19 17.84 -3.51
C LEU A 361 8.40 17.65 -2.00
N GLU A 362 7.65 16.76 -1.36
CA GLU A 362 7.86 16.35 0.05
C GLU A 362 9.25 15.74 0.21
N SER A 363 9.58 14.75 -0.62
CA SER A 363 10.87 14.05 -0.62
C SER A 363 12.03 14.99 -0.97
N SER A 364 11.78 15.98 -1.83
CA SER A 364 12.76 16.97 -2.24
C SER A 364 13.21 17.89 -1.11
N HIS A 365 12.37 18.09 -0.08
CA HIS A 365 12.83 18.73 1.15
C HIS A 365 13.87 17.87 1.89
N ALA A 366 13.66 16.55 1.96
CA ALA A 366 14.64 15.64 2.56
C ALA A 366 15.96 15.66 1.78
N LEU A 367 15.89 15.67 0.45
CA LEU A 367 17.05 15.79 -0.45
C LEU A 367 17.78 17.12 -0.25
N ALA A 368 17.06 18.23 -0.14
CA ALA A 368 17.64 19.54 0.17
C ALA A 368 18.36 19.54 1.52
N GLY A 369 17.75 18.95 2.56
CA GLY A 369 18.40 18.77 3.85
C GLY A 369 19.67 17.92 3.79
N ALA A 370 19.65 16.83 3.02
CA ALA A 370 20.83 16.00 2.79
C ALA A 370 21.95 16.77 2.07
N MET A 371 21.61 17.58 1.06
CA MET A 371 22.58 18.47 0.39
C MET A 371 23.17 19.50 1.35
N LYS A 372 22.40 20.07 2.28
CA LYS A 372 22.90 20.97 3.31
C LYS A 372 23.88 20.27 4.26
N ILE A 373 23.54 19.06 4.71
CA ILE A 373 24.42 18.24 5.56
C ILE A 373 25.73 17.96 4.83
N ALA A 374 25.65 17.48 3.57
CA ALA A 374 26.81 17.11 2.76
C ALA A 374 27.76 18.29 2.45
N LYS A 375 27.30 19.55 2.54
CA LYS A 375 28.20 20.73 2.45
C LYS A 375 29.12 20.90 3.65
N THR A 376 28.79 20.27 4.78
CA THR A 376 29.50 20.46 6.06
C THR A 376 30.31 19.24 6.51
N ILE A 377 30.14 18.11 5.84
CA ILE A 377 30.81 16.83 6.13
C ILE A 377 31.31 16.20 4.83
N ASN A 378 32.26 15.26 4.93
CA ASN A 378 32.76 14.51 3.78
C ASN A 378 32.96 13.04 4.15
N ASN A 379 32.90 12.16 3.15
CA ASN A 379 33.12 10.72 3.28
C ASN A 379 32.20 10.05 4.32
N LYS A 380 30.91 10.42 4.29
CA LYS A 380 29.88 9.89 5.19
C LYS A 380 28.77 9.20 4.40
N ALA A 381 28.21 8.15 4.96
CA ALA A 381 27.06 7.44 4.40
C ALA A 381 25.75 8.12 4.81
N ILE A 382 25.05 8.70 3.84
CA ILE A 382 23.80 9.44 4.04
C ILE A 382 22.67 8.72 3.32
N VAL A 383 21.72 8.16 4.07
CA VAL A 383 20.46 7.64 3.53
C VAL A 383 19.42 8.74 3.52
N VAL A 384 18.77 8.95 2.39
CA VAL A 384 17.60 9.83 2.26
C VAL A 384 16.38 8.98 1.94
N ASN A 385 15.32 9.14 2.75
CA ASN A 385 14.03 8.52 2.46
C ASN A 385 13.30 9.33 1.37
N VAL A 386 13.34 8.84 0.13
CA VAL A 386 12.59 9.41 -0.99
C VAL A 386 11.17 8.86 -0.92
N SER A 387 10.37 9.51 -0.07
CA SER A 387 9.04 9.08 0.39
C SER A 387 7.96 8.87 -0.69
N GLY A 388 8.21 9.35 -1.92
CA GLY A 388 7.30 9.25 -3.07
C GLY A 388 7.89 9.86 -4.33
N ARG A 389 7.27 9.56 -5.48
CA ARG A 389 7.66 10.04 -6.82
C ARG A 389 6.96 11.36 -7.20
N GLY A 390 7.65 12.15 -8.04
CA GLY A 390 7.26 13.51 -8.39
C GLY A 390 6.19 13.65 -9.47
N ASP A 391 5.68 12.56 -10.05
CA ASP A 391 4.67 12.60 -11.10
C ASP A 391 3.42 13.38 -10.69
N LYS A 392 3.01 13.26 -9.43
CA LYS A 392 1.86 13.99 -8.87
C LYS A 392 2.07 15.50 -8.87
N ASP A 393 3.32 15.95 -8.79
CA ASP A 393 3.69 17.35 -8.61
C ASP A 393 3.93 18.05 -9.96
N ILE A 394 3.79 17.35 -11.11
CA ILE A 394 4.09 17.89 -12.44
C ILE A 394 3.38 19.23 -12.71
N PHE A 395 2.11 19.38 -12.33
CA PHE A 395 1.36 20.62 -12.54
C PHE A 395 1.82 21.76 -11.64
N ILE A 396 2.43 21.45 -10.49
CA ILE A 396 3.04 22.43 -9.59
C ILE A 396 4.42 22.80 -10.15
N THR A 397 5.27 21.80 -10.39
CA THR A 397 6.66 22.01 -10.80
C THR A 397 6.76 22.62 -12.19
N ALA A 398 5.95 22.20 -13.16
CA ALA A 398 5.98 22.78 -14.50
C ALA A 398 5.54 24.25 -14.50
N LYS A 399 4.54 24.59 -13.67
CA LYS A 399 4.12 25.98 -13.47
C LYS A 399 5.25 26.85 -12.93
N GLU A 400 6.04 26.35 -11.99
CA GLU A 400 7.15 27.12 -11.38
C GLU A 400 8.42 27.13 -12.24
N LEU A 401 8.70 26.07 -13.01
CA LEU A 401 9.98 25.89 -13.71
C LEU A 401 9.93 26.22 -15.21
N CYS A 402 8.77 26.09 -15.87
CA CYS A 402 8.60 26.33 -17.30
C CYS A 402 7.22 26.94 -17.63
N THR A 403 6.88 28.02 -16.91
CA THR A 403 5.54 28.64 -16.92
C THR A 403 4.99 28.92 -18.31
N GLU A 404 5.80 29.49 -19.22
CA GLU A 404 5.35 29.87 -20.56
C GLU A 404 5.01 28.64 -21.42
N GLN A 405 5.92 27.65 -21.48
CA GLN A 405 5.70 26.42 -22.24
C GLN A 405 4.52 25.62 -21.68
N TRP A 406 4.37 25.58 -20.35
CA TRP A 406 3.28 24.88 -19.70
C TRP A 406 1.92 25.56 -19.97
N ARG A 407 1.88 26.90 -19.95
CA ARG A 407 0.68 27.65 -20.34
C ARG A 407 0.27 27.31 -21.77
N ASP A 408 1.20 27.39 -22.71
CA ASP A 408 0.91 27.13 -24.13
C ASP A 408 0.41 25.69 -24.34
N PHE A 409 0.97 24.71 -23.64
CA PHE A 409 0.47 23.32 -23.64
C PHE A 409 -0.98 23.22 -23.14
N LEU A 410 -1.30 23.86 -22.01
CA LEU A 410 -2.65 23.83 -21.45
C LEU A 410 -3.68 24.52 -22.34
N GLU A 411 -3.31 25.60 -23.02
CA GLU A 411 -4.17 26.27 -24.01
C GLU A 411 -4.48 25.36 -25.21
N LEU A 412 -3.49 24.59 -25.67
CA LEU A 412 -3.67 23.59 -26.74
C LEU A 412 -4.60 22.45 -26.29
N GLU A 413 -4.39 21.91 -25.09
CA GLU A 413 -5.25 20.85 -24.54
C GLU A 413 -6.69 21.34 -24.34
N LEU A 414 -6.88 22.54 -23.80
CA LEU A 414 -8.20 23.15 -23.66
C LEU A 414 -8.88 23.32 -25.02
N SER A 415 -8.13 23.76 -26.03
CA SER A 415 -8.63 23.89 -27.40
C SER A 415 -9.05 22.54 -27.99
N ALA A 416 -8.27 21.48 -27.74
CA ALA A 416 -8.59 20.12 -28.19
C ALA A 416 -9.84 19.56 -27.49
N ILE A 417 -9.99 19.78 -26.20
CA ILE A 417 -11.17 19.40 -25.42
C ILE A 417 -12.41 20.12 -25.93
N ASN A 418 -12.32 21.44 -26.15
CA ASN A 418 -13.44 22.24 -26.67
C ASN A 418 -13.89 21.75 -28.05
N LYS A 419 -12.95 21.40 -28.94
CA LYS A 419 -13.27 20.77 -30.25
C LYS A 419 -13.99 19.43 -30.11
N LYS A 420 -13.58 18.59 -29.15
CA LYS A 420 -14.26 17.31 -28.86
C LYS A 420 -15.67 17.55 -28.33
N MET A 421 -15.85 18.53 -27.43
CA MET A 421 -17.17 18.88 -26.88
C MET A 421 -18.13 19.39 -27.96
N THR A 422 -17.68 20.28 -28.85
CA THR A 422 -18.53 20.78 -29.95
C THR A 422 -18.89 19.68 -30.95
N LYS A 423 -17.95 18.77 -31.28
CA LYS A 423 -18.24 17.59 -32.11
C LYS A 423 -19.25 16.66 -31.44
N LYS A 424 -19.12 16.39 -30.13
CA LYS A 424 -20.07 15.57 -29.37
C LYS A 424 -21.46 16.21 -29.33
N GLN A 425 -21.54 17.52 -29.10
CA GLN A 425 -22.80 18.28 -29.12
C GLN A 425 -23.48 18.25 -30.50
N LYS A 426 -22.71 18.40 -31.60
CA LYS A 426 -23.22 18.30 -32.97
C LYS A 426 -23.76 16.89 -33.26
N CYS A 427 -23.00 15.85 -32.92
CA CYS A 427 -23.42 14.45 -33.10
C CYS A 427 -24.68 14.10 -32.27
N THR A 428 -24.81 14.60 -31.03
CA THR A 428 -26.04 14.43 -30.24
C THR A 428 -27.24 15.16 -30.83
N LYS A 429 -27.04 16.35 -31.44
CA LYS A 429 -28.12 17.07 -32.14
C LYS A 429 -28.54 16.35 -33.41
N ASP A 430 -27.58 15.89 -34.21
CA ASP A 430 -27.85 15.14 -35.45
C ASP A 430 -28.56 13.80 -35.12
N SER A 431 -28.15 13.11 -34.06
CA SER A 431 -28.83 11.89 -33.57
C SER A 431 -30.26 12.16 -33.09
N ALA A 432 -30.50 13.27 -32.40
CA ALA A 432 -31.85 13.68 -31.99
C ALA A 432 -32.75 14.02 -33.20
N ILE A 433 -32.21 14.72 -34.20
CA ILE A 433 -32.92 15.03 -35.45
C ILE A 433 -33.25 13.75 -36.21
N VAL A 434 -32.32 12.79 -36.31
CA VAL A 434 -32.56 11.49 -36.97
C VAL A 434 -33.62 10.68 -36.23
N LYS A 435 -33.60 10.63 -34.89
CA LYS A 435 -34.65 9.96 -34.11
C LYS A 435 -36.02 10.59 -34.34
N GLN A 436 -36.10 11.92 -34.34
CA GLN A 436 -37.35 12.64 -34.57
C GLN A 436 -37.87 12.44 -36.01
N ALA A 437 -36.98 12.40 -37.01
CA ALA A 437 -37.36 12.10 -38.40
C ALA A 437 -37.82 10.65 -38.60
N LEU A 438 -37.25 9.69 -37.87
CA LEU A 438 -37.69 8.29 -37.88
C LEU A 438 -39.05 8.09 -37.19
N GLU A 439 -39.33 8.86 -36.13
CA GLU A 439 -40.65 8.88 -35.48
C GLU A 439 -41.74 9.47 -36.39
N ILE A 440 -41.42 10.55 -37.13
CA ILE A 440 -42.33 11.14 -38.13
C ILE A 440 -42.62 10.15 -39.28
N LYS A 441 -41.60 9.43 -39.78
CA LYS A 441 -41.79 8.39 -40.81
C LYS A 441 -42.62 7.19 -40.35
N LYS A 442 -42.56 6.83 -39.05
CA LYS A 442 -43.47 5.82 -38.48
C LYS A 442 -44.92 6.32 -38.46
N TYR A 443 -45.13 7.62 -38.22
CA TYR A 443 -46.46 8.22 -38.20
C TYR A 443 -47.12 8.32 -39.60
N ASP A 444 -46.32 8.49 -40.66
CA ASP A 444 -46.84 8.56 -42.04
C ASP A 444 -47.09 7.18 -42.69
N ASN A 445 -46.40 6.12 -42.25
CA ASN A 445 -46.63 4.77 -42.79
C ASN A 445 -47.93 4.10 -42.27
N ASP A 446 -48.59 4.65 -41.24
CA ASP A 446 -49.83 4.11 -40.65
C ASP A 446 -51.12 4.70 -41.25
N LYS A 447 -51.04 5.47 -42.35
CA LYS A 447 -52.24 5.96 -43.07
C LYS A 447 -52.37 5.34 -44.47
N SER A 448 -53.03 4.19 -44.56
CA SER A 448 -53.70 3.74 -45.79
C SER A 448 -55.11 4.34 -45.89
N PRO A 449 -55.60 4.76 -47.07
CA PRO A 449 -56.90 5.43 -47.19
C PRO A 449 -58.03 4.41 -47.28
N THR A 450 -58.98 4.47 -46.35
CA THR A 450 -60.29 3.82 -46.51
C THR A 450 -61.38 4.89 -46.60
N ASN A 451 -61.93 5.03 -47.81
CA ASN A 451 -63.27 5.59 -48.02
C ASN A 451 -64.27 4.69 -47.26
N ASP A 452 -65.14 5.25 -46.42
CA ASP A 452 -66.58 5.10 -46.66
C ASP A 452 -67.44 6.06 -45.84
N THR A 453 -68.61 6.28 -46.40
CA THR A 453 -69.66 7.24 -46.10
C THR A 453 -70.53 6.88 -44.89
N GLY A 454 -71.09 7.86 -44.17
CA GLY A 454 -72.25 7.61 -43.28
C GLY A 454 -72.51 8.57 -42.11
N THR A 455 -73.33 9.60 -42.38
CA THR A 455 -74.45 10.15 -41.56
C THR A 455 -74.28 10.68 -40.11
N MET A 456 -74.93 11.85 -39.91
CA MET A 456 -75.10 12.69 -38.70
C MET A 456 -75.93 12.07 -37.56
N GLN A 457 -75.65 12.41 -36.28
CA GLN A 457 -76.34 13.44 -35.45
C GLN A 457 -75.92 13.39 -33.95
N PRO A 458 -76.17 14.47 -33.16
CA PRO A 458 -75.48 14.79 -31.90
C PRO A 458 -76.33 14.62 -30.62
N CYS A 459 -75.67 14.64 -29.44
CA CYS A 459 -76.32 14.87 -28.15
C CYS A 459 -75.66 16.01 -27.37
N VAL A 460 -76.51 16.85 -26.78
CA VAL A 460 -76.27 18.08 -26.02
C VAL A 460 -76.76 17.88 -24.59
N SER A 461 -76.04 18.42 -23.60
CA SER A 461 -76.56 19.12 -22.40
C SER A 461 -75.34 19.51 -21.52
N GLU A 462 -74.93 20.78 -21.34
CA GLU A 462 -75.47 21.83 -20.43
C GLU A 462 -75.58 21.36 -18.96
N HIS A 463 -75.09 22.04 -17.91
CA HIS A 463 -74.89 23.48 -17.67
C HIS A 463 -74.09 23.77 -16.36
N ASN A 464 -73.35 24.91 -16.36
CA ASN A 464 -73.20 25.95 -15.30
C ASN A 464 -72.50 25.65 -13.95
N SER A 465 -71.77 26.57 -13.28
CA SER A 465 -71.26 27.94 -13.55
C SER A 465 -70.44 28.44 -12.32
N ASP A 466 -69.43 29.29 -12.57
CA ASP A 466 -68.81 30.36 -11.72
C ASP A 466 -68.10 30.00 -10.40
N THR A 467 -66.90 30.51 -10.03
CA THR A 467 -66.48 31.92 -9.97
C THR A 467 -64.94 32.07 -9.76
N THR A 468 -64.31 32.96 -10.55
CA THR A 468 -63.19 33.92 -10.29
C THR A 468 -61.83 33.60 -9.61
N MET A 469 -60.78 33.96 -10.38
CA MET A 469 -59.59 34.80 -10.10
C MET A 469 -58.19 34.20 -9.81
N ASN A 470 -57.33 34.37 -10.83
CA ASN A 470 -55.90 34.74 -10.85
C ASN A 470 -54.90 34.03 -9.91
N GLN A 471 -53.90 33.32 -10.49
CA GLN A 471 -52.57 33.90 -10.79
C GLN A 471 -51.69 32.95 -11.63
N HIS A 472 -51.10 33.55 -12.66
CA HIS A 472 -49.89 33.23 -13.46
C HIS A 472 -49.12 31.92 -13.29
N GLU A 473 -48.94 31.21 -14.42
CA GLU A 473 -47.62 30.78 -14.91
C GLU A 473 -47.64 30.71 -16.44
N LYS A 474 -46.68 31.40 -17.08
CA LYS A 474 -46.51 31.53 -18.54
C LYS A 474 -45.66 30.37 -19.05
N SER A 475 -46.21 29.57 -19.96
CA SER A 475 -45.43 28.78 -20.93
C SER A 475 -45.64 29.40 -22.31
N GLU A 476 -44.61 30.05 -22.86
CA GLU A 476 -44.62 30.58 -24.23
C GLU A 476 -44.29 29.43 -25.21
N GLU A 477 -45.29 29.02 -25.99
CA GLU A 477 -45.12 28.23 -27.21
C GLU A 477 -44.48 29.09 -28.29
N LEU A 478 -43.39 28.60 -28.89
CA LEU A 478 -42.82 29.17 -30.12
C LEU A 478 -43.13 28.23 -31.29
N SER A 479 -44.15 28.59 -32.06
CA SER A 479 -44.45 28.01 -33.37
C SER A 479 -43.44 28.52 -34.42
N VAL A 480 -42.76 27.63 -35.13
CA VAL A 480 -42.00 27.95 -36.35
C VAL A 480 -42.59 27.13 -37.49
N GLU A 481 -43.32 27.80 -38.39
CA GLU A 481 -43.65 27.28 -39.72
C GLU A 481 -42.37 27.21 -40.56
N LEU A 482 -42.13 26.08 -41.23
CA LEU A 482 -41.05 25.91 -42.20
C LEU A 482 -41.61 26.02 -43.63
N ASP A 483 -41.06 26.96 -44.39
CA ASP A 483 -41.36 27.21 -45.81
C ASP A 483 -40.73 26.12 -46.69
N LEU A 484 -41.57 25.39 -47.43
CA LEU A 484 -41.20 24.22 -48.25
C LEU A 484 -40.54 24.58 -49.59
N ASN A 485 -40.22 25.85 -49.86
CA ASN A 485 -39.63 26.27 -51.13
C ASN A 485 -38.08 26.37 -51.14
N GLU A 486 -37.38 26.27 -49.99
CA GLU A 486 -35.91 26.37 -49.92
C GLU A 486 -35.13 25.07 -50.21
N LEU A 487 -35.81 23.99 -50.60
CA LEU A 487 -35.18 22.68 -50.84
C LEU A 487 -34.87 22.36 -52.31
N LYS A 488 -35.09 23.31 -53.24
CA LYS A 488 -34.86 23.06 -54.67
C LYS A 488 -33.48 23.41 -55.20
N ASP A 489 -32.66 24.15 -54.45
CA ASP A 489 -31.36 24.66 -54.93
C ASP A 489 -30.16 24.24 -54.04
N LYS A 490 -30.22 23.09 -53.36
CA LYS A 490 -29.08 22.58 -52.57
C LYS A 490 -28.31 21.51 -53.33
N ASP A 491 -27.02 21.79 -53.52
CA ASP A 491 -26.03 20.91 -54.13
C ASP A 491 -25.83 19.66 -53.25
N PHE A 492 -25.96 18.47 -53.85
CA PHE A 492 -25.97 17.17 -53.16
C PHE A 492 -24.58 16.52 -53.06
N SER A 493 -23.51 17.28 -53.27
CA SER A 493 -22.11 16.83 -53.19
C SER A 493 -21.69 16.25 -51.83
N PHE A 494 -22.44 16.55 -50.76
CA PHE A 494 -22.27 15.93 -49.42
C PHE A 494 -22.59 14.42 -49.38
N LEU A 495 -23.39 13.90 -50.33
CA LEU A 495 -23.73 12.47 -50.38
C LEU A 495 -22.53 11.61 -50.84
N ASP A 496 -21.59 12.17 -51.60
CA ASP A 496 -20.37 11.46 -52.01
C ASP A 496 -19.36 11.36 -50.84
N GLU A 497 -19.23 12.41 -50.02
CA GLU A 497 -18.36 12.38 -48.81
C GLU A 497 -18.89 11.40 -47.76
N THR A 498 -20.21 11.30 -47.57
CA THR A 498 -20.81 10.32 -46.63
C THR A 498 -20.68 8.88 -47.11
N THR A 499 -20.61 8.66 -48.43
CA THR A 499 -20.37 7.32 -49.00
C THR A 499 -18.91 6.89 -48.79
N GLN A 500 -17.97 7.83 -48.88
CA GLN A 500 -16.55 7.59 -48.61
C GLN A 500 -16.28 7.35 -47.12
N GLU A 501 -16.90 8.11 -46.21
CA GLU A 501 -16.80 7.88 -44.76
C GLU A 501 -17.43 6.53 -44.33
N MET A 502 -18.48 6.08 -45.01
CA MET A 502 -19.06 4.75 -44.77
C MET A 502 -18.13 3.61 -45.21
N GLN A 503 -17.42 3.76 -46.32
CA GLN A 503 -16.43 2.78 -46.76
C GLN A 503 -15.24 2.70 -45.80
N GLU A 504 -14.73 3.84 -45.33
CA GLU A 504 -13.63 3.89 -44.34
C GLU A 504 -14.03 3.25 -42.99
N MET A 505 -15.28 3.43 -42.54
CA MET A 505 -15.78 2.74 -41.34
C MET A 505 -15.91 1.23 -41.55
N GLN A 506 -16.32 0.78 -42.74
CA GLN A 506 -16.39 -0.65 -43.06
C GLN A 506 -15.01 -1.30 -43.06
N GLU A 507 -14.01 -0.65 -43.64
CA GLU A 507 -12.61 -1.13 -43.65
C GLU A 507 -12.01 -1.18 -42.23
N MET A 508 -12.32 -0.20 -41.37
CA MET A 508 -11.90 -0.23 -39.96
C MET A 508 -12.55 -1.38 -39.18
N GLN A 509 -13.82 -1.66 -39.43
CA GLN A 509 -14.54 -2.77 -38.79
C GLN A 509 -13.96 -4.13 -39.21
N GLU A 510 -13.59 -4.28 -40.48
CA GLU A 510 -12.94 -5.50 -41.00
C GLU A 510 -11.54 -5.70 -40.39
N MET A 511 -10.75 -4.63 -40.22
CA MET A 511 -9.46 -4.71 -39.54
C MET A 511 -9.59 -5.09 -38.06
N GLN A 512 -10.61 -4.59 -37.35
CA GLN A 512 -10.88 -4.96 -35.96
C GLN A 512 -11.30 -6.44 -35.83
N ASN A 513 -12.14 -6.93 -36.74
CA ASN A 513 -12.53 -8.34 -36.75
C ASN A 513 -11.34 -9.26 -37.05
N CYS A 514 -10.43 -8.84 -37.94
CA CYS A 514 -9.21 -9.58 -38.24
C CYS A 514 -8.26 -9.64 -37.02
N ALA A 515 -8.11 -8.51 -36.30
CA ALA A 515 -7.32 -8.46 -35.07
C ALA A 515 -7.87 -9.39 -33.97
N GLN A 516 -9.19 -9.41 -33.77
CA GLN A 516 -9.84 -10.33 -32.81
C GLN A 516 -9.66 -11.80 -33.21
N GLN A 517 -9.71 -12.13 -34.50
CA GLN A 517 -9.47 -13.50 -34.96
C GLN A 517 -8.01 -13.94 -34.75
N MET A 518 -7.06 -13.03 -34.95
CA MET A 518 -5.65 -13.31 -34.66
C MET A 518 -5.40 -13.51 -33.16
N GLU A 519 -6.04 -12.71 -32.31
CA GLU A 519 -5.94 -12.83 -30.85
C GLU A 519 -6.54 -14.16 -30.37
N GLN A 520 -7.70 -14.56 -30.91
CA GLN A 520 -8.31 -15.85 -30.60
C GLN A 520 -7.42 -17.02 -31.06
N ALA A 521 -6.84 -16.96 -32.26
CA ALA A 521 -5.93 -18.01 -32.74
C ALA A 521 -4.66 -18.12 -31.88
N GLN A 522 -4.22 -17.02 -31.27
CA GLN A 522 -3.07 -16.98 -30.37
C GLN A 522 -3.40 -17.57 -29.00
N VAL A 523 -4.61 -17.31 -28.48
CA VAL A 523 -5.13 -17.96 -27.26
C VAL A 523 -5.31 -19.47 -27.49
N ASP A 524 -5.84 -19.88 -28.64
CA ASP A 524 -6.03 -21.29 -28.98
C ASP A 524 -4.68 -22.02 -29.11
N SER A 525 -3.62 -21.36 -29.61
CA SER A 525 -2.28 -21.99 -29.67
C SER A 525 -1.62 -22.10 -28.30
N ILE A 526 -1.79 -21.12 -27.42
CA ILE A 526 -1.28 -21.18 -26.04
C ILE A 526 -1.97 -22.32 -25.28
N THR A 527 -3.30 -22.42 -25.41
CA THR A 527 -4.09 -23.47 -24.76
C THR A 527 -3.71 -24.87 -25.28
N ALA A 528 -3.33 -24.99 -26.56
CA ALA A 528 -2.82 -26.25 -27.12
C ALA A 528 -1.41 -26.63 -26.64
N GLN A 529 -0.56 -25.64 -26.30
CA GLN A 529 0.76 -25.87 -25.73
C GLN A 529 0.67 -26.26 -24.25
N ASP A 530 -0.18 -25.59 -23.46
CA ASP A 530 -0.40 -25.91 -22.05
C ASP A 530 -0.96 -27.33 -21.88
N ASN A 531 -1.88 -27.76 -22.75
CA ASN A 531 -2.41 -29.13 -22.75
C ASN A 531 -1.36 -30.19 -23.15
N GLN A 532 -0.35 -29.82 -23.95
CA GLN A 532 0.77 -30.71 -24.25
C GLN A 532 1.75 -30.79 -23.08
N GLU A 533 2.03 -29.69 -22.39
CA GLU A 533 2.91 -29.69 -21.21
C GLU A 533 2.29 -30.45 -20.02
N GLU A 534 0.99 -30.31 -19.76
CA GLU A 534 0.29 -31.10 -18.73
C GLU A 534 0.31 -32.61 -19.05
N SER A 535 0.24 -33.00 -20.32
CA SER A 535 0.31 -34.41 -20.75
C SER A 535 1.70 -35.03 -20.57
N ILE A 536 2.75 -34.21 -20.67
CA ILE A 536 4.15 -34.63 -20.49
C ILE A 536 4.47 -34.72 -18.99
N GLU A 537 4.01 -33.77 -18.18
CA GLU A 537 4.18 -33.82 -16.72
C GLU A 537 3.42 -35.00 -16.08
N THR A 538 2.20 -35.32 -16.55
CA THR A 538 1.48 -36.50 -16.06
C THR A 538 2.15 -37.82 -16.43
N THR A 539 2.78 -37.89 -17.62
CA THR A 539 3.51 -39.10 -18.04
C THR A 539 4.82 -39.27 -17.25
N GLU A 540 5.54 -38.19 -16.97
CA GLU A 540 6.76 -38.24 -16.14
C GLU A 540 6.51 -38.52 -14.66
N ILE A 541 5.34 -38.14 -14.13
CA ILE A 541 4.94 -38.45 -12.74
C ILE A 541 4.57 -39.94 -12.60
N ILE A 542 3.96 -40.55 -13.61
CA ILE A 542 3.61 -41.98 -13.62
C ILE A 542 4.86 -42.85 -13.72
N ASP A 543 5.88 -42.45 -14.50
CA ASP A 543 7.15 -43.21 -14.62
C ASP A 543 8.07 -43.09 -13.38
N LYS A 544 7.83 -42.12 -12.48
CA LYS A 544 8.61 -41.91 -11.24
C LYS A 544 8.00 -42.53 -10.00
N LEU A 545 6.78 -43.05 -10.09
CA LEU A 545 6.12 -43.77 -9.01
C LEU A 545 6.17 -45.27 -9.36
N ASP A 546 7.04 -46.01 -8.69
CA ASP A 546 7.04 -47.48 -8.65
C ASP A 546 5.71 -47.94 -8.03
N ILE A 547 4.65 -47.98 -8.85
CA ILE A 547 3.33 -48.48 -8.48
C ILE A 547 3.27 -49.93 -8.92
N ASP A 548 3.24 -50.82 -7.93
CA ASP A 548 3.07 -52.26 -8.08
C ASP A 548 1.88 -52.62 -8.99
N GLU A 549 2.10 -53.67 -9.78
CA GLU A 549 1.29 -54.21 -10.89
C GLU A 549 -0.10 -54.77 -10.50
N GLU A 550 -0.71 -54.32 -9.39
CA GLU A 550 -2.00 -54.82 -8.87
C GLU A 550 -3.14 -53.78 -8.84
N MET A 551 -2.95 -52.59 -9.40
CA MET A 551 -4.01 -51.56 -9.54
C MET A 551 -4.29 -51.11 -10.99
N GLN A 552 -3.98 -51.95 -11.98
CA GLN A 552 -4.16 -51.66 -13.41
C GLN A 552 -5.45 -52.23 -14.05
N ASP A 553 -6.49 -52.54 -13.27
CA ASP A 553 -7.71 -53.18 -13.80
C ASP A 553 -9.01 -52.39 -13.60
N SER A 554 -8.93 -51.08 -13.34
CA SER A 554 -10.13 -50.25 -13.13
C SER A 554 -10.22 -48.93 -13.90
N LEU A 555 -9.29 -48.62 -14.82
CA LEU A 555 -9.35 -47.35 -15.58
C LEU A 555 -8.91 -47.49 -17.05
N ALA A 556 -9.89 -47.66 -17.95
CA ALA A 556 -9.85 -47.21 -19.35
C ALA A 556 -11.29 -47.19 -19.94
N PRO A 557 -11.58 -46.44 -21.02
CA PRO A 557 -11.72 -45.00 -21.03
C PRO A 557 -13.14 -44.58 -21.48
N ILE A 558 -13.72 -43.52 -20.90
CA ILE A 558 -14.95 -42.90 -21.43
C ILE A 558 -14.57 -41.60 -22.14
N ASP A 559 -14.28 -41.74 -23.42
CA ASP A 559 -14.43 -40.67 -24.41
C ASP A 559 -15.75 -40.86 -25.16
N ASN A 560 -16.44 -39.75 -25.43
CA ASN A 560 -17.65 -39.54 -26.24
C ASN A 560 -19.03 -39.80 -25.61
N ILE A 561 -19.61 -38.75 -25.00
CA ILE A 561 -20.98 -38.31 -25.32
C ILE A 561 -21.01 -36.78 -25.43
N VAL A 562 -21.22 -36.30 -26.65
CA VAL A 562 -21.57 -34.92 -27.00
C VAL A 562 -23.10 -34.80 -27.05
N GLU A 563 -23.60 -33.61 -26.68
CA GLU A 563 -24.95 -33.06 -26.95
C GLU A 563 -26.16 -33.70 -26.25
N THR A 564 -26.62 -33.05 -25.17
CA THR A 564 -28.00 -32.53 -25.08
C THR A 564 -28.08 -31.41 -24.03
N GLN A 565 -28.76 -30.33 -24.38
CA GLN A 565 -29.20 -29.25 -23.49
C GLN A 565 -30.15 -29.83 -22.42
N ASP A 566 -29.80 -29.71 -21.13
CA ASP A 566 -30.76 -29.31 -20.10
C ASP A 566 -30.06 -28.82 -18.84
N THR A 567 -30.61 -27.75 -18.28
CA THR A 567 -30.14 -27.04 -17.08
C THR A 567 -30.62 -27.74 -15.82
N SER A 568 -29.70 -28.20 -14.97
CA SER A 568 -29.76 -28.26 -13.48
C SER A 568 -28.95 -29.44 -12.94
N ALA A 569 -28.28 -29.20 -11.81
CA ALA A 569 -27.55 -30.16 -10.98
C ALA A 569 -26.15 -30.60 -11.47
N HIS A 570 -25.12 -29.85 -11.06
CA HIS A 570 -23.84 -30.42 -10.59
C HIS A 570 -23.13 -29.38 -9.68
N HIS A 571 -23.63 -29.27 -8.46
CA HIS A 571 -22.83 -29.07 -7.25
C HIS A 571 -22.92 -30.37 -6.45
N ASN A 572 -21.88 -30.68 -5.66
CA ASN A 572 -21.78 -31.78 -4.68
C ASN A 572 -20.82 -32.91 -5.07
N VAL A 573 -19.52 -32.58 -5.05
CA VAL A 573 -18.47 -33.50 -4.57
C VAL A 573 -17.58 -32.84 -3.50
N LEU A 574 -17.72 -31.53 -3.25
CA LEU A 574 -16.99 -30.80 -2.18
C LEU A 574 -17.75 -30.71 -0.84
N ASP A 575 -18.98 -31.24 -0.75
CA ASP A 575 -19.82 -31.21 0.46
C ASP A 575 -19.72 -32.48 1.33
N PHE A 576 -18.86 -33.44 0.97
CA PHE A 576 -18.69 -34.69 1.75
C PHE A 576 -17.41 -34.72 2.60
N LEU A 577 -16.50 -33.75 2.45
CA LEU A 577 -15.27 -33.65 3.26
C LEU A 577 -15.30 -32.49 4.28
N SER A 578 -16.46 -31.84 4.44
CA SER A 578 -16.66 -30.74 5.40
C SER A 578 -17.56 -31.11 6.59
N SER A 579 -18.05 -32.36 6.67
CA SER A 579 -19.01 -32.80 7.69
C SER A 579 -18.42 -33.57 8.88
N GLU A 580 -17.13 -33.93 8.89
CA GLU A 580 -16.49 -34.62 10.03
C GLU A 580 -15.54 -33.75 10.87
N GLN A 581 -15.45 -32.45 10.60
CA GLN A 581 -14.58 -31.53 11.37
C GLN A 581 -15.35 -30.39 12.06
N MET A 582 -16.68 -30.55 12.23
CA MET A 582 -17.58 -29.53 12.78
C MET A 582 -18.44 -30.03 13.97
N GLU A 583 -17.98 -31.04 14.71
CA GLU A 583 -18.72 -31.58 15.88
C GLU A 583 -17.97 -31.52 17.22
N LEU A 584 -16.97 -30.65 17.37
CA LEU A 584 -16.25 -30.45 18.65
C LEU A 584 -16.28 -29.02 19.23
N ASP A 585 -16.84 -28.03 18.51
CA ASP A 585 -16.87 -26.63 18.97
C ASP A 585 -18.27 -26.10 19.38
N ASN A 586 -19.31 -26.95 19.43
CA ASN A 586 -20.67 -26.56 19.77
C ASN A 586 -21.17 -27.21 21.07
N ILE A 587 -20.59 -26.84 22.22
CA ILE A 587 -21.22 -27.04 23.53
C ILE A 587 -21.14 -25.73 24.36
N VAL A 588 -22.26 -24.99 24.31
CA VAL A 588 -22.84 -24.13 25.36
C VAL A 588 -22.22 -22.73 25.60
N LEU A 589 -22.92 -21.68 25.16
CA LEU A 589 -23.51 -20.65 26.04
C LEU A 589 -24.40 -19.67 25.23
N GLU A 590 -25.68 -20.01 25.10
CA GLU A 590 -26.75 -19.05 24.83
C GLU A 590 -27.35 -18.55 26.15
N SER A 591 -27.39 -17.22 26.31
CA SER A 591 -28.34 -16.42 27.09
C SER A 591 -28.67 -16.79 28.55
N LEU A 592 -28.14 -16.01 29.50
CA LEU A 592 -28.83 -15.71 30.77
C LEU A 592 -28.65 -14.22 31.15
N PRO A 593 -29.72 -13.50 31.56
CA PRO A 593 -29.62 -12.14 32.08
C PRO A 593 -29.33 -12.21 33.59
N LEU A 594 -28.29 -11.53 34.07
CA LEU A 594 -28.03 -11.45 35.51
C LEU A 594 -27.80 -10.02 35.98
N HIS A 595 -28.83 -9.52 36.67
CA HIS A 595 -28.68 -8.64 37.81
C HIS A 595 -27.86 -9.33 38.92
N GLU A 596 -27.19 -8.50 39.71
CA GLU A 596 -26.21 -8.79 40.76
C GLU A 596 -26.70 -9.76 41.86
N GLU A 597 -25.91 -10.79 42.18
CA GLU A 597 -25.85 -11.36 43.54
C GLU A 597 -24.43 -11.86 43.91
N PRO A 598 -23.89 -11.57 45.12
CA PRO A 598 -22.50 -11.87 45.49
C PRO A 598 -22.16 -13.35 45.72
N GLN A 599 -23.15 -14.25 45.82
CA GLN A 599 -22.93 -15.65 46.23
C GLN A 599 -22.47 -16.56 45.08
N VAL A 600 -22.75 -16.22 43.82
CA VAL A 600 -22.35 -17.01 42.64
C VAL A 600 -20.84 -16.91 42.36
N LYS A 601 -20.19 -15.82 42.80
CA LYS A 601 -18.76 -15.57 42.55
C LYS A 601 -17.85 -16.43 43.43
N GLU A 602 -18.28 -16.78 44.64
CA GLU A 602 -17.55 -17.67 45.56
C GLU A 602 -17.62 -19.13 45.11
N GLU A 603 -18.75 -19.56 44.54
CA GLU A 603 -18.92 -20.93 44.03
C GLU A 603 -18.11 -21.18 42.75
N ILE A 604 -18.05 -20.19 41.85
CA ILE A 604 -17.24 -20.25 40.63
C ILE A 604 -15.73 -20.21 40.95
N GLN A 605 -15.31 -19.40 41.93
CA GLN A 605 -13.90 -19.36 42.35
C GLN A 605 -13.47 -20.69 42.97
N LYS A 606 -14.34 -21.31 43.78
CA LYS A 606 -14.08 -22.62 44.36
C LYS A 606 -13.97 -23.73 43.30
N GLN A 607 -14.84 -23.70 42.27
CA GLN A 607 -14.76 -24.64 41.15
C GLN A 607 -13.50 -24.43 40.28
N LEU A 608 -13.02 -23.19 40.13
CA LEU A 608 -11.75 -22.90 39.45
C LEU A 608 -10.56 -23.43 40.25
N ASP A 609 -10.55 -23.23 41.56
CA ASP A 609 -9.46 -23.67 42.44
C ASP A 609 -9.38 -25.21 42.52
N ASP A 610 -10.52 -25.90 42.57
CA ASP A 610 -10.61 -27.37 42.51
C ASP A 610 -10.15 -27.93 41.14
N SER A 611 -10.43 -27.20 40.05
CA SER A 611 -9.99 -27.59 38.68
C SER A 611 -8.48 -27.38 38.48
N MET A 612 -7.91 -26.32 39.07
CA MET A 612 -6.47 -26.04 39.05
C MET A 612 -5.68 -27.08 39.86
N GLN A 613 -6.18 -27.51 41.03
CA GLN A 613 -5.58 -28.62 41.78
C GLN A 613 -5.61 -29.95 41.02
N THR A 614 -6.66 -30.19 40.23
CA THR A 614 -6.78 -31.41 39.42
C THR A 614 -5.78 -31.41 38.23
N LEU A 615 -5.52 -30.23 37.65
CA LEU A 615 -4.52 -30.03 36.59
C LEU A 615 -3.07 -30.13 37.10
N GLU A 616 -2.77 -29.61 38.29
CA GLU A 616 -1.45 -29.77 38.94
C GLU A 616 -1.17 -31.24 39.32
N LEU A 617 -2.20 -32.01 39.68
CA LEU A 617 -2.10 -33.46 39.91
C LEU A 617 -1.89 -34.26 38.62
N GLN A 618 -2.45 -33.83 37.48
CA GLN A 618 -2.23 -34.48 36.17
C GLN A 618 -0.84 -34.17 35.58
N GLN A 619 -0.31 -32.95 35.77
CA GLN A 619 1.05 -32.60 35.33
C GLN A 619 2.17 -33.20 36.20
N GLY A 620 1.88 -33.56 37.45
CA GLY A 620 2.78 -34.32 38.33
C GLY A 620 2.85 -35.83 38.06
N LEU A 621 1.94 -36.37 37.23
CA LEU A 621 1.88 -37.79 36.86
C LEU A 621 2.54 -38.10 35.51
N GLU A 622 2.68 -37.13 34.62
CA GLU A 622 3.38 -37.32 33.32
C GLU A 622 4.90 -37.11 33.40
N SER A 623 5.40 -36.47 34.46
CA SER A 623 6.85 -36.30 34.71
C SER A 623 7.52 -37.47 35.44
N ASN A 624 6.76 -38.48 35.88
CA ASN A 624 7.28 -39.67 36.58
C ASN A 624 7.26 -40.96 35.73
N ASN A 625 6.94 -40.89 34.43
CA ASN A 625 6.89 -42.04 33.53
C ASN A 625 7.91 -42.02 32.38
N LEU A 626 8.91 -41.11 32.39
CA LEU A 626 10.02 -41.11 31.44
C LEU A 626 11.41 -41.37 32.05
N THR A 627 11.49 -41.70 33.35
CA THR A 627 12.74 -41.99 34.08
C THR A 627 12.82 -43.41 34.64
N SER A 628 12.20 -44.40 33.96
CA SER A 628 12.24 -45.80 34.40
C SER A 628 12.45 -46.84 33.29
N LEU A 629 12.93 -46.45 32.10
CA LEU A 629 13.09 -47.39 30.98
C LEU A 629 14.47 -47.44 30.31
N LEU A 630 15.50 -46.82 30.91
CA LEU A 630 16.88 -46.98 30.47
C LEU A 630 17.83 -47.04 31.68
N ASP A 631 17.76 -48.14 32.44
CA ASP A 631 18.85 -48.58 33.31
C ASP A 631 18.64 -50.04 33.72
N SER A 632 18.96 -50.95 32.80
CA SER A 632 19.50 -52.26 33.13
C SER A 632 20.12 -52.87 31.88
N GLU A 633 21.45 -52.90 31.79
CA GLU A 633 22.20 -54.15 31.65
C GLU A 633 23.73 -53.92 31.54
N LEU A 634 24.41 -54.64 32.42
CA LEU A 634 25.76 -55.22 32.32
C LEU A 634 27.00 -54.29 32.33
N PHE A 635 27.62 -54.26 33.51
CA PHE A 635 29.08 -54.29 33.65
C PHE A 635 29.60 -55.71 33.33
N ALA A 636 30.64 -55.79 32.48
CA ALA A 636 31.66 -56.85 32.55
C ALA A 636 33.00 -56.38 31.95
N ASP A 637 34.03 -56.46 32.79
CA ASP A 637 35.44 -56.79 32.54
C ASP A 637 36.43 -55.90 31.75
N MET A 638 37.44 -55.47 32.53
CA MET A 638 38.89 -55.65 32.35
C MET A 638 39.69 -54.87 31.28
N ASP A 639 40.54 -54.00 31.84
CA ASP A 639 42.00 -53.90 31.67
C ASP A 639 42.68 -53.21 30.47
N SER A 640 43.69 -52.42 30.89
CA SER A 640 44.98 -52.11 30.25
C SER A 640 45.01 -50.99 29.20
N ASN A 641 46.04 -50.14 29.07
CA ASN A 641 47.13 -49.63 29.91
C ASN A 641 47.85 -48.55 29.04
N GLU A 642 48.67 -47.71 29.67
CA GLU A 642 49.85 -47.03 29.07
C GLU A 642 49.63 -45.85 28.09
N SER A 643 49.96 -44.62 28.51
CA SER A 643 51.30 -43.96 28.43
C SER A 643 51.52 -43.30 27.06
N GLN A 644 52.18 -42.15 26.86
CA GLN A 644 52.92 -41.17 27.66
C GLN A 644 53.43 -40.12 26.62
N HIS A 645 53.71 -38.88 27.06
CA HIS A 645 54.79 -38.00 26.57
C HIS A 645 54.73 -37.46 25.12
N ILE A 646 55.17 -36.24 24.74
CA ILE A 646 56.20 -35.29 25.22
C ILE A 646 55.89 -33.88 24.67
N SER A 647 56.38 -32.86 25.38
CA SER A 647 56.32 -31.43 25.08
C SER A 647 57.33 -30.91 24.04
N LEU A 648 57.07 -29.66 23.60
CA LEU A 648 57.99 -28.49 23.55
C LEU A 648 58.74 -28.14 22.24
N LEU A 649 58.82 -26.80 22.05
CA LEU A 649 59.82 -25.97 21.33
C LEU A 649 59.46 -25.62 19.86
N LEU A 650 59.14 -24.37 19.48
CA LEU A 650 60.02 -23.18 19.42
C LEU A 650 59.25 -21.91 18.95
N ASN A 651 59.72 -20.76 19.42
CA ASN A 651 59.38 -19.40 18.99
C ASN A 651 59.99 -19.03 17.62
N ASN A 652 59.38 -18.11 16.87
CA ASN A 652 59.89 -16.73 16.61
C ASN A 652 59.33 -16.07 15.31
N GLU A 653 59.10 -14.76 15.43
CA GLU A 653 59.23 -13.67 14.43
C GLU A 653 58.07 -13.29 13.46
N GLU A 654 57.60 -12.03 13.63
CA GLU A 654 57.03 -11.12 12.61
C GLU A 654 58.14 -10.13 12.12
N PRO A 655 57.95 -9.15 11.17
CA PRO A 655 56.84 -8.82 10.22
C PRO A 655 57.32 -8.46 8.77
N ILE A 656 56.41 -8.05 7.85
CA ILE A 656 56.50 -6.89 6.88
C ILE A 656 55.86 -7.10 5.45
N LEU A 657 54.89 -6.22 5.13
CA LEU A 657 54.45 -5.55 3.85
C LEU A 657 53.90 -6.27 2.58
N SER A 658 52.62 -5.95 2.30
CA SER A 658 51.96 -5.50 1.04
C SER A 658 52.20 -6.18 -0.33
N LEU A 659 51.11 -6.64 -0.98
CA LEU A 659 50.63 -6.23 -2.33
C LEU A 659 49.31 -6.96 -2.70
N ARG A 660 48.45 -6.29 -3.47
CA ARG A 660 47.10 -6.71 -3.92
C ARG A 660 47.11 -7.88 -4.91
N SER A 661 46.12 -8.78 -4.81
CA SER A 661 45.02 -9.07 -5.80
C SER A 661 44.68 -10.57 -5.96
N ASN A 662 43.36 -10.87 -5.91
CA ASN A 662 42.62 -12.07 -6.39
C ASN A 662 42.79 -13.34 -5.52
N GLU A 663 41.80 -14.14 -5.13
CA GLU A 663 40.38 -14.48 -5.44
C GLU A 663 39.78 -15.07 -4.11
N LEU A 664 38.58 -14.81 -3.59
CA LEU A 664 37.19 -15.12 -3.99
C LEU A 664 36.90 -16.59 -4.39
N HIS A 665 36.05 -17.22 -3.56
CA HIS A 665 35.33 -18.53 -3.62
C HIS A 665 35.73 -19.40 -2.41
N GLU A 666 34.85 -19.87 -1.53
CA GLU A 666 33.42 -20.20 -1.60
C GLU A 666 32.70 -19.92 -0.27
N SER A 667 31.41 -19.62 -0.39
CA SER A 667 30.41 -19.69 0.67
C SER A 667 29.15 -20.27 0.05
N GLN A 668 28.82 -21.53 0.34
CA GLN A 668 27.53 -22.09 -0.05
C GLN A 668 27.24 -23.34 0.79
N GLU A 669 26.64 -23.16 1.96
CA GLU A 669 25.68 -24.07 2.63
C GLU A 669 25.49 -23.64 4.10
N ALA A 670 24.61 -22.66 4.31
CA ALA A 670 23.99 -22.39 5.62
C ALA A 670 22.88 -21.34 5.44
N PHE A 671 21.80 -21.65 4.72
CA PHE A 671 20.64 -20.76 4.72
C PHE A 671 19.31 -21.47 4.47
N ASP A 672 19.05 -22.54 5.23
CA ASP A 672 17.69 -23.01 5.55
C ASP A 672 17.45 -23.16 7.07
N SER A 673 18.44 -22.82 7.90
CA SER A 673 18.34 -22.93 9.38
C SER A 673 18.20 -21.58 10.09
N LEU A 674 18.14 -20.46 9.38
CA LEU A 674 18.05 -19.11 9.98
C LEU A 674 16.63 -18.53 9.99
N GLU A 675 15.65 -19.14 9.30
CA GLU A 675 14.24 -18.73 9.41
C GLU A 675 13.54 -19.27 10.67
N SER A 676 14.11 -20.27 11.37
CA SER A 676 13.54 -20.84 12.60
C SER A 676 14.16 -20.29 13.90
N ILE A 677 15.23 -19.49 13.80
CA ILE A 677 15.96 -18.95 14.96
C ILE A 677 15.39 -17.58 15.40
N ASP A 678 14.77 -16.82 14.49
CA ASP A 678 14.17 -15.51 14.81
C ASP A 678 12.79 -15.63 15.48
N GLU A 679 12.15 -16.81 15.46
CA GLU A 679 10.91 -17.07 16.20
C GLU A 679 11.13 -17.40 17.69
N LYS A 680 12.38 -17.62 18.13
CA LYS A 680 12.72 -17.93 19.53
C LYS A 680 13.36 -16.78 20.32
N GLN A 681 13.60 -15.62 19.71
CA GLN A 681 14.21 -14.46 20.40
C GLN A 681 13.22 -13.33 20.75
N GLU A 682 11.92 -13.45 20.44
CA GLU A 682 10.90 -12.47 20.87
C GLU A 682 10.22 -12.80 22.23
N GLU A 683 10.57 -13.92 22.89
CA GLU A 683 10.03 -14.30 24.21
C GLU A 683 11.13 -14.56 25.25
N GLN A 684 11.82 -13.51 25.72
CA GLN A 684 12.40 -13.46 27.07
C GLN A 684 13.12 -12.12 27.27
N TYR A 685 12.55 -11.18 28.01
CA TYR A 685 13.30 -10.14 28.72
C TYR A 685 12.42 -9.49 29.80
N VAL A 686 12.44 -10.04 31.03
CA VAL A 686 12.39 -9.32 32.32
C VAL A 686 13.00 -10.23 33.43
N LEU A 687 14.19 -9.86 33.94
CA LEU A 687 14.88 -10.23 35.22
C LEU A 687 15.28 -11.72 35.42
N ASP A 688 16.43 -12.15 35.94
CA ASP A 688 17.53 -11.56 36.71
C ASP A 688 18.83 -12.41 36.55
N ASP A 689 19.95 -11.78 36.93
CA ASP A 689 21.36 -12.15 37.19
C ASP A 689 21.93 -13.61 37.10
N ASP A 690 23.19 -13.59 36.63
CA ASP A 690 24.40 -14.30 37.13
C ASP A 690 24.93 -15.62 36.50
N ILE A 691 26.26 -15.59 36.26
CA ILE A 691 27.27 -16.69 36.20
C ILE A 691 27.71 -17.29 34.84
N GLN A 692 28.98 -16.96 34.52
CA GLN A 692 30.15 -17.74 34.01
C GLN A 692 30.03 -18.68 32.80
N GLY A 693 31.04 -18.60 31.92
CA GLY A 693 31.08 -19.27 30.61
C GLY A 693 31.96 -20.51 30.50
N GLN A 694 32.14 -21.01 29.27
CA GLN A 694 33.30 -21.75 28.76
C GLN A 694 33.13 -22.09 27.25
N HIS A 695 34.27 -22.13 26.55
CA HIS A 695 34.48 -22.53 25.15
C HIS A 695 34.26 -24.03 24.90
N ILE A 696 34.02 -24.44 23.64
CA ILE A 696 34.71 -25.56 22.92
C ILE A 696 34.42 -25.51 21.41
N GLN A 697 35.43 -25.91 20.61
CA GLN A 697 35.54 -25.97 19.15
C GLN A 697 35.13 -27.33 18.55
N SER A 698 34.69 -27.27 17.28
CA SER A 698 34.89 -28.15 16.08
C SER A 698 34.84 -29.69 16.14
N ASN A 699 34.21 -30.28 15.12
CA ASN A 699 34.90 -31.10 14.09
C ASN A 699 33.93 -31.56 12.98
N GLU A 700 34.22 -31.15 11.75
CA GLU A 700 33.73 -31.71 10.48
C GLU A 700 34.87 -32.50 9.84
N ASP A 701 34.59 -33.69 9.30
CA ASP A 701 35.32 -34.29 8.17
C ASP A 701 34.73 -35.68 7.87
N GLN A 702 33.87 -35.79 6.85
CA GLN A 702 33.73 -37.03 6.05
C GLN A 702 32.88 -36.96 4.75
N THR A 703 32.51 -35.78 4.22
CA THR A 703 31.54 -35.70 3.10
C THR A 703 32.08 -34.99 1.85
N ILE A 704 33.23 -35.41 1.28
CA ILE A 704 33.81 -34.78 0.06
C ILE A 704 34.03 -35.75 -1.12
N GLN A 705 33.56 -37.01 -1.05
CA GLN A 705 33.78 -37.97 -2.15
C GLN A 705 32.58 -38.26 -3.08
N SER A 706 31.40 -37.67 -2.86
CA SER A 706 30.22 -37.93 -3.71
C SER A 706 29.86 -36.82 -4.72
N GLU A 707 30.38 -35.60 -4.58
CA GLU A 707 29.91 -34.45 -5.37
C GLU A 707 30.65 -34.22 -6.71
N LEU A 708 31.86 -34.76 -6.85
CA LEU A 708 32.69 -34.64 -8.07
C LEU A 708 32.17 -35.42 -9.30
N GLN A 709 31.12 -36.24 -9.14
CA GLN A 709 30.52 -36.99 -10.26
C GLN A 709 29.30 -36.29 -10.90
N ALA A 710 28.68 -35.31 -10.23
CA ALA A 710 27.50 -34.62 -10.75
C ALA A 710 27.83 -33.44 -11.68
N GLU A 711 28.93 -32.72 -11.42
CA GLU A 711 29.33 -31.55 -12.23
C GLU A 711 29.80 -31.91 -13.66
N ASN A 712 30.32 -33.13 -13.87
CA ASN A 712 30.79 -33.57 -15.19
C ASN A 712 29.67 -33.87 -16.20
N LEU A 713 28.41 -34.00 -15.76
CA LEU A 713 27.27 -34.18 -16.67
C LEU A 713 26.66 -32.86 -17.14
N GLN A 714 26.69 -31.79 -16.34
CA GLN A 714 26.08 -30.49 -16.71
C GLN A 714 26.89 -29.72 -17.77
N VAL A 715 28.22 -29.90 -17.81
CA VAL A 715 29.07 -29.22 -18.80
C VAL A 715 28.84 -29.73 -20.23
N LYS A 716 28.44 -30.99 -20.42
CA LYS A 716 28.16 -31.55 -21.76
C LYS A 716 26.84 -31.08 -22.38
N VAL A 717 25.86 -30.69 -21.57
CA VAL A 717 24.57 -30.18 -22.07
C VAL A 717 24.71 -28.74 -22.58
N PHE A 718 25.63 -27.96 -22.02
CA PHE A 718 25.84 -26.57 -22.40
C PHE A 718 26.58 -26.41 -23.75
N GLU A 719 27.52 -27.30 -24.08
CA GLU A 719 28.26 -27.25 -25.36
C GLU A 719 27.40 -27.62 -26.57
N THR A 720 26.33 -28.40 -26.38
CA THR A 720 25.46 -28.84 -27.49
C THR A 720 24.52 -27.71 -27.94
N ASN A 721 24.11 -26.81 -27.04
CA ASN A 721 23.20 -25.69 -27.34
C ASN A 721 23.89 -24.47 -27.98
N MET A 722 25.22 -24.31 -27.84
CA MET A 722 25.96 -23.23 -28.51
C MET A 722 26.19 -23.46 -30.02
N ASN A 723 26.03 -24.67 -30.53
CA ASN A 723 26.20 -24.94 -31.96
C ASN A 723 24.94 -24.64 -32.81
N LEU A 724 23.76 -24.48 -32.19
CA LEU A 724 22.51 -24.17 -32.91
C LEU A 724 22.32 -22.67 -33.18
N SER A 725 22.98 -21.78 -32.43
CA SER A 725 22.86 -20.32 -32.62
C SER A 725 23.78 -19.73 -33.71
N LYS A 726 24.67 -20.53 -34.30
CA LYS A 726 25.52 -20.13 -35.45
C LYS A 726 24.84 -20.26 -36.81
N ILE A 727 23.59 -20.75 -36.89
CA ILE A 727 22.87 -20.95 -38.15
C ILE A 727 21.97 -19.76 -38.54
N CYS A 728 21.59 -18.87 -37.62
CA CYS A 728 20.76 -17.70 -37.93
C CYS A 728 21.56 -16.39 -37.86
N GLY A 729 22.18 -16.01 -38.98
CA GLY A 729 22.95 -14.78 -39.10
C GLY A 729 22.09 -13.52 -39.06
N ARG A 730 22.35 -12.64 -38.08
CA ARG A 730 22.19 -11.17 -38.21
C ARG A 730 23.08 -10.46 -37.19
N SER A 731 24.01 -9.67 -37.72
CA SER A 731 25.00 -8.86 -37.02
C SER A 731 24.34 -7.63 -36.39
N ILE A 732 24.54 -7.41 -35.09
CA ILE A 732 24.41 -6.08 -34.47
C ILE A 732 25.80 -5.71 -33.94
N LYS A 733 26.41 -4.72 -34.58
CA LYS A 733 27.71 -4.15 -34.20
C LYS A 733 27.50 -3.08 -33.12
N SER A 734 28.44 -3.11 -32.18
CA SER A 734 28.66 -2.24 -31.01
C SER A 734 28.76 -0.76 -31.32
#